data_AF-Q2U101-F1
#
_entry.id   AF-Q2U101-F1
#
_cell.length_a   1.000
_cell.length_b   1.000
_cell.length_c   1.000
_cell.angle_alpha   90.00
_cell.angle_beta   90.00
_cell.angle_gamma   90.00
#
_symmetry.space_group_name_H-M   'P 1'
#
loop_
_entity.id
_entity.type
_entity.pdbx_description
1 polymer ?
#
loop_
_entity_poly.entity_id
_entity_poly.type
_entity_poly.pdbx_seq_one_letter_code
_entity_poly.pdbx_strand_id
1 'polypeptide(L)'
;MRLTISAAVLPSLLLLPCFLGDALAHPRPDPKTAWVRQGRRRKSSPRNLQVHSSMLSTCVESNATVIKAPKHNVWEGMTDEETASVVKWLFQQPTLNLTVTEGAGEWDNTIALVELMRPNKTDVLSYLDHQGPAPSRYAHVVLDNRATTDPHYADLLVGPLAITNQSTPSWTPLEYPYTRKTHGRVRNLDADYSTIYSEWLYKISASIADITLDLFNGTALGLDNDTLDIWGIDPLWQDDGRIIRWDTFWNMPTDEFDTGSILPLGLFFKSDVTGRDPSQWKLEGWLYNDIFYETTEAFRHAFFSTGFVKLKPNTEGPWAQTDQRGPILPQDKQQSPLMVAPSGARYSVDLDRKYVTWMDFSFYISFSRDTGVSVFDIRYKGQRVLYELGLQEALAHYAGNDPIQSSVAYLDSYYGFGPYAFELVKGYDCPVYATYLNSSFYVSETTHTHIDSLCVFEYDADYPIQRHSTSDYVSSTKNVYLTLRSVSTIGNYDYMTSYTFHMDGTIGVEVRASGYIQAAYYAHNEDFGYRIHDALSGSMHDHVLNFKADFDILGVNNSIELTTVAPVTRTFTWSGGRSRNTMTLERSILSSEDEGRFNWGPNGATMMHVINQDARNPYGEYRGYRVLPAAGTAHLTVQDSSNLAHAAHWAEYDIQVTRQHDHEPRAAHAYNSQDIHNPPVNFAEFFDGEPLNQTDLVVWLNLGMHHVPHTGDLPNTVFTTARSGVQFTPLNYLAGDPSRQTVNMVRVNYANGSATEVKTFGQAEEVCTVPITGIGEELWRYQGDVVVRKFPYNPNDPYYEMEGDA
;
A
#
# COMPACT_ATOMS: atom_id res chain seq x y z
N MET A 1 25.36 -64.17 1.69
CA MET A 1 26.19 -65.30 1.17
C MET A 1 27.25 -64.64 0.28
N ARG A 2 28.56 -64.54 0.57
CA ARG A 2 29.52 -65.11 1.53
C ARG A 2 30.56 -64.00 1.86
N LEU A 3 30.78 -63.64 3.14
CA LEU A 3 31.89 -64.03 4.06
C LEU A 3 33.19 -63.20 3.84
N THR A 4 33.89 -62.65 4.84
CA THR A 4 34.27 -63.12 6.21
C THR A 4 34.77 -61.93 7.09
N ILE A 5 34.31 -61.69 8.35
CA ILE A 5 34.76 -62.18 9.70
C ILE A 5 36.07 -61.47 10.20
N SER A 6 36.16 -60.80 11.37
CA SER A 6 36.07 -61.28 12.78
C SER A 6 35.95 -60.07 13.75
N ALA A 7 35.07 -59.93 14.77
CA ALA A 7 34.86 -60.66 16.05
C ALA A 7 36.13 -60.66 16.95
N ALA A 8 36.14 -60.36 18.27
CA ALA A 8 35.09 -60.29 19.29
C ALA A 8 35.62 -59.79 20.68
N VAL A 9 34.70 -59.37 21.57
CA VAL A 9 34.57 -59.72 23.04
C VAL A 9 35.31 -58.91 24.15
N LEU A 10 34.48 -58.37 25.07
CA LEU A 10 34.67 -57.88 26.47
C LEU A 10 35.25 -58.96 27.44
N PRO A 11 35.76 -58.71 28.69
CA PRO A 11 35.16 -57.83 29.72
C PRO A 11 36.07 -57.17 30.81
N SER A 12 35.50 -56.16 31.47
CA SER A 12 35.42 -55.84 32.92
C SER A 12 36.60 -56.02 33.92
N LEU A 13 36.96 -54.87 34.50
CA LEU A 13 37.08 -54.51 35.94
C LEU A 13 38.30 -54.89 36.81
N LEU A 14 38.59 -53.91 37.71
CA LEU A 14 39.44 -53.88 38.93
C LEU A 14 40.88 -53.41 38.67
N LEU A 15 41.42 -52.32 39.27
CA LEU A 15 41.28 -51.78 40.63
C LEU A 15 41.65 -50.28 40.72
N LEU A 16 40.93 -49.54 41.57
CA LEU A 16 41.37 -48.30 42.25
C LEU A 16 42.68 -48.56 43.05
N PRO A 17 43.59 -47.58 43.27
CA PRO A 17 43.24 -46.36 44.01
C PRO A 17 44.04 -45.06 43.69
N CYS A 18 43.57 -43.99 44.34
CA CYS A 18 44.34 -42.90 44.95
C CYS A 18 44.58 -41.56 44.21
N PHE A 19 44.01 -40.54 44.88
CA PHE A 19 44.37 -39.12 44.99
C PHE A 19 43.91 -38.11 43.93
N LEU A 20 42.75 -37.52 44.29
CA LEU A 20 42.28 -36.17 44.02
C LEU A 20 43.40 -35.11 44.04
N GLY A 21 43.48 -34.34 42.96
CA GLY A 21 44.13 -33.04 42.89
C GLY A 21 43.26 -32.13 42.03
N ASP A 22 42.50 -31.26 42.70
CA ASP A 22 41.69 -30.21 42.09
C ASP A 22 42.56 -29.24 41.28
N ALA A 23 42.24 -29.07 40.00
CA ALA A 23 42.69 -27.92 39.21
C ALA A 23 41.56 -27.50 38.26
N LEU A 24 40.50 -26.91 38.83
CA LEU A 24 39.52 -26.12 38.08
C LEU A 24 40.21 -24.87 37.55
N ALA A 25 40.60 -24.89 36.28
CA ALA A 25 41.02 -23.71 35.56
C ALA A 25 39.79 -22.84 35.27
N HIS A 26 39.54 -21.84 36.12
CA HIS A 26 38.56 -20.79 35.85
C HIS A 26 39.04 -19.90 34.69
N PRO A 27 38.19 -19.60 33.69
CA PRO A 27 38.50 -18.60 32.69
C PRO A 27 38.49 -17.20 33.34
N ARG A 28 39.60 -16.47 33.20
CA ARG A 28 39.67 -15.02 33.48
C ARG A 28 39.55 -14.23 32.18
N PRO A 29 38.42 -13.55 31.94
CA PRO A 29 38.40 -12.36 31.10
C PRO A 29 38.26 -11.14 32.02
N ASP A 30 39.36 -10.41 32.22
CA ASP A 30 39.31 -9.01 32.64
C ASP A 30 39.52 -8.18 31.36
N PRO A 31 38.50 -7.43 30.92
CA PRO A 31 38.41 -6.07 31.39
C PRO A 31 36.96 -5.72 31.74
N LYS A 32 36.64 -5.63 33.03
CA LYS A 32 35.37 -5.05 33.45
C LYS A 32 35.60 -3.92 34.44
N THR A 33 35.04 -2.78 34.09
CA THR A 33 34.99 -1.53 34.85
C THR A 33 34.61 -1.75 36.32
N ALA A 34 35.02 -0.82 37.19
CA ALA A 34 35.10 -0.97 38.65
C ALA A 34 33.82 -1.46 39.38
N TRP A 35 32.64 -1.38 38.74
CA TRP A 35 31.34 -1.76 39.30
C TRP A 35 31.14 -3.27 39.51
N VAL A 36 31.94 -4.13 38.87
CA VAL A 36 31.83 -5.60 39.03
C VAL A 36 32.44 -6.11 40.36
N ARG A 37 33.16 -5.27 41.11
CA ARG A 37 33.93 -5.69 42.30
C ARG A 37 33.21 -5.63 43.65
N GLN A 38 31.98 -5.10 43.75
CA GLN A 38 31.35 -4.93 45.06
C GLN A 38 30.18 -5.89 45.31
N GLY A 39 30.44 -6.85 46.21
CA GLY A 39 29.52 -7.88 46.65
C GLY A 39 28.42 -7.38 47.61
N ARG A 40 27.28 -8.05 47.51
CA ARG A 40 26.00 -7.88 48.22
C ARG A 40 26.10 -7.71 49.75
N ARG A 41 25.25 -6.83 50.29
CA ARG A 41 24.59 -7.02 51.60
C ARG A 41 23.08 -6.83 51.43
N ARG A 42 22.31 -7.87 51.76
CA ARG A 42 20.84 -7.79 51.88
C ARG A 42 20.48 -7.10 53.19
N LYS A 43 19.65 -6.05 53.13
CA LYS A 43 18.83 -5.58 54.25
C LYS A 43 17.41 -5.40 53.74
N SER A 44 16.43 -5.94 54.48
CA SER A 44 15.01 -5.72 54.24
C SER A 44 14.60 -4.36 54.79
N SER A 45 13.80 -3.61 54.04
CA SER A 45 13.15 -2.37 54.49
C SER A 45 11.64 -2.47 54.26
N PRO A 46 10.77 -2.00 55.17
CA PRO A 46 9.33 -2.07 54.99
C PRO A 46 8.86 -0.96 54.02
N ARG A 47 7.97 -1.31 53.10
CA ARG A 47 7.32 -0.37 52.18
C ARG A 47 6.18 0.33 52.91
N ASN A 48 6.23 1.66 53.01
CA ASN A 48 5.05 2.49 53.25
C ASN A 48 4.57 3.01 51.89
N LEU A 49 3.43 2.48 51.44
CA LEU A 49 2.65 3.05 50.34
C LEU A 49 1.64 4.02 50.96
N GLN A 50 1.89 5.32 50.83
CA GLN A 50 0.85 6.32 51.07
C GLN A 50 -0.02 6.42 49.81
N VAL A 51 -1.26 5.96 49.94
CA VAL A 51 -2.30 6.18 48.94
C VAL A 51 -2.98 7.50 49.29
N HIS A 52 -2.74 8.53 48.47
CA HIS A 52 -3.54 9.75 48.52
C HIS A 52 -4.86 9.49 47.80
N SER A 53 -5.95 9.44 48.58
CA SER A 53 -7.32 9.51 48.08
C SER A 53 -7.68 10.99 47.93
N SER A 54 -7.69 11.48 46.69
CA SER A 54 -8.41 12.69 46.29
C SER A 54 -9.50 12.28 45.30
N MET A 55 -10.62 13.00 45.31
CA MET A 55 -11.63 12.84 44.25
C MET A 55 -10.96 13.11 42.90
N LEU A 56 -10.97 12.11 42.02
CA LEU A 56 -10.37 12.21 40.69
C LEU A 56 -11.28 13.02 39.77
N SER A 57 -10.74 14.03 39.12
CA SER A 57 -11.43 14.74 38.04
C SER A 57 -11.39 13.92 36.76
N THR A 58 -12.41 14.07 35.91
CA THR A 58 -12.39 13.51 34.55
C THR A 58 -11.26 14.13 33.74
N CYS A 59 -10.60 13.31 32.93
CA CYS A 59 -9.58 13.79 32.00
C CYS A 59 -10.21 14.79 31.02
N VAL A 60 -9.45 15.83 30.64
CA VAL A 60 -9.88 16.77 29.60
C VAL A 60 -9.55 16.15 28.26
N GLU A 61 -10.55 15.55 27.61
CA GLU A 61 -10.45 15.21 26.20
C GLU A 61 -10.53 16.48 25.37
N SER A 62 -9.47 16.77 24.62
CA SER A 62 -9.45 17.84 23.62
C SER A 62 -9.30 17.24 22.23
N ASN A 63 -10.16 17.67 21.31
CA ASN A 63 -9.94 17.43 19.88
C ASN A 63 -8.60 18.03 19.43
N ALA A 64 -8.16 17.66 18.22
CA ALA A 64 -6.98 18.26 17.62
C ALA A 64 -7.06 19.79 17.66
N THR A 65 -5.94 20.44 17.97
CA THR A 65 -5.90 21.90 18.05
C THR A 65 -6.15 22.48 16.66
N VAL A 66 -7.16 23.34 16.51
CA VAL A 66 -7.43 23.98 15.22
C VAL A 66 -6.36 25.05 14.95
N ILE A 67 -5.69 24.94 13.80
CA ILE A 67 -4.68 25.90 13.34
C ILE A 67 -5.01 26.40 11.94
N LYS A 68 -4.24 27.38 11.47
CA LYS A 68 -4.27 27.83 10.08
C LYS A 68 -2.96 27.46 9.41
N ALA A 69 -3.03 26.77 8.28
CA ALA A 69 -1.86 26.39 7.51
C ALA A 69 -1.12 27.65 7.01
N PRO A 70 0.23 27.63 6.98
CA PRO A 70 1.03 28.79 6.59
C PRO A 70 0.80 29.20 5.13
N LYS A 71 0.41 28.26 4.27
CA LYS A 71 0.11 28.45 2.85
C LYS A 71 -1.20 27.76 2.51
N HIS A 72 -1.77 28.09 1.35
CA HIS A 72 -2.90 27.35 0.81
C HIS A 72 -2.41 25.94 0.43
N ASN A 73 -3.27 24.93 0.57
CA ASN A 73 -2.97 23.61 0.06
C ASN A 73 -3.14 23.61 -1.46
N VAL A 74 -2.04 23.73 -2.20
CA VAL A 74 -2.09 23.81 -3.67
C VAL A 74 -2.30 22.45 -4.33
N TRP A 75 -2.28 21.38 -3.55
CA TRP A 75 -2.53 19.99 -3.98
C TRP A 75 -3.89 19.47 -3.48
N GLU A 76 -4.65 20.29 -2.75
CA GLU A 76 -6.01 19.96 -2.36
C GLU A 76 -6.89 19.85 -3.60
N GLY A 77 -7.72 18.81 -3.64
CA GLY A 77 -8.62 18.50 -4.74
C GLY A 77 -9.55 19.67 -5.11
N MET A 78 -10.33 19.47 -6.16
CA MET A 78 -11.28 20.49 -6.60
C MET A 78 -12.39 20.67 -5.57
N THR A 79 -12.82 21.92 -5.36
CA THR A 79 -14.04 22.15 -4.57
C THR A 79 -15.27 21.69 -5.33
N ASP A 80 -16.37 21.45 -4.61
CA ASP A 80 -17.65 21.09 -5.19
C ASP A 80 -18.11 22.06 -6.29
N GLU A 81 -17.92 23.37 -6.07
CA GLU A 81 -18.24 24.40 -7.06
C GLU A 81 -17.30 24.41 -8.25
N GLU A 82 -15.99 24.18 -8.03
CA GLU A 82 -15.03 24.06 -9.13
C GLU A 82 -15.41 22.89 -10.03
N THR A 83 -15.66 21.71 -9.46
CA THR A 83 -16.05 20.50 -10.18
C THR A 83 -17.35 20.72 -10.95
N ALA A 84 -18.40 21.23 -10.29
CA ALA A 84 -19.67 21.55 -10.95
C ALA A 84 -19.51 22.55 -12.10
N SER A 85 -18.66 23.56 -11.94
CA SER A 85 -18.41 24.57 -12.99
C SER A 85 -17.69 23.99 -14.21
N VAL A 86 -16.73 23.09 -14.00
CA VAL A 86 -15.98 22.41 -15.07
C VAL A 86 -16.90 21.45 -15.82
N VAL A 87 -17.63 20.59 -15.12
CA VAL A 87 -18.57 19.63 -15.72
C VAL A 87 -19.61 20.36 -16.56
N LYS A 88 -20.24 21.41 -16.00
CA LYS A 88 -21.19 22.24 -16.74
C LYS A 88 -20.58 22.87 -17.99
N TRP A 89 -19.34 23.36 -17.90
CA TRP A 89 -18.67 23.98 -19.03
C TRP A 89 -18.31 22.97 -20.12
N LEU A 90 -17.90 21.75 -19.76
CA LEU A 90 -17.61 20.66 -20.70
C LEU A 90 -18.83 20.30 -21.54
N PHE A 91 -20.00 20.12 -20.92
CA PHE A 91 -21.26 19.87 -21.65
C PHE A 91 -21.69 21.02 -22.57
N GLN A 92 -21.14 22.22 -22.40
CA GLN A 92 -21.37 23.36 -23.30
C GLN A 92 -20.44 23.38 -24.51
N GLN A 93 -19.44 22.49 -24.58
CA GLN A 93 -18.51 22.40 -25.71
C GLN A 93 -19.07 21.46 -26.78
N PRO A 94 -19.67 21.97 -27.88
CA PRO A 94 -20.30 21.12 -28.89
C PRO A 94 -19.27 20.22 -29.60
N THR A 95 -17.99 20.58 -29.59
CA THR A 95 -16.92 19.78 -30.19
C THR A 95 -16.59 18.51 -29.43
N LEU A 96 -17.01 18.40 -28.15
CA LEU A 96 -16.79 17.20 -27.34
C LEU A 96 -17.93 16.18 -27.46
N ASN A 97 -19.13 16.61 -27.88
CA ASN A 97 -20.30 15.76 -28.09
C ASN A 97 -20.59 14.83 -26.88
N LEU A 98 -20.65 15.41 -25.68
CA LEU A 98 -20.82 14.65 -24.43
C LEU A 98 -22.28 14.33 -24.16
N THR A 99 -22.52 13.13 -23.65
CA THR A 99 -23.80 12.64 -23.14
C THR A 99 -23.67 12.45 -21.63
N VAL A 100 -24.70 12.83 -20.87
CA VAL A 100 -24.74 12.61 -19.41
C VAL A 100 -24.85 11.12 -19.13
N THR A 101 -24.15 10.62 -18.12
CA THR A 101 -24.02 9.19 -17.83
C THR A 101 -25.36 8.47 -17.70
N GLU A 102 -26.34 9.07 -17.01
CA GLU A 102 -27.72 8.53 -16.86
C GLU A 102 -28.41 8.20 -18.21
N GLY A 103 -28.04 8.91 -19.28
CA GLY A 103 -28.58 8.69 -20.63
C GLY A 103 -27.58 8.11 -21.63
N ALA A 104 -26.36 7.81 -21.21
CA ALA A 104 -25.29 7.32 -22.09
C ALA A 104 -25.34 5.80 -22.21
N GLY A 105 -25.16 5.29 -23.43
CA GLY A 105 -24.86 3.88 -23.68
C GLY A 105 -23.39 3.65 -24.00
N GLU A 106 -23.10 2.53 -24.63
CA GLU A 106 -21.73 2.14 -25.03
C GLU A 106 -21.20 2.88 -26.25
N TRP A 107 -22.00 3.75 -26.87
CA TRP A 107 -21.66 4.48 -28.10
C TRP A 107 -21.72 6.00 -27.93
N ASP A 108 -21.60 6.45 -26.69
CA ASP A 108 -21.60 7.86 -26.31
C ASP A 108 -20.22 8.31 -25.82
N ASN A 109 -20.00 9.63 -25.78
CA ASN A 109 -18.83 10.20 -25.11
C ASN A 109 -19.25 10.68 -23.72
N THR A 110 -18.53 10.28 -22.68
CA THR A 110 -18.84 10.62 -21.28
C THR A 110 -17.63 11.21 -20.57
N ILE A 111 -17.84 11.81 -19.40
CA ILE A 111 -16.77 12.33 -18.56
C ILE A 111 -16.41 11.24 -17.53
N ALA A 112 -15.24 10.64 -17.69
CA ALA A 112 -14.76 9.59 -16.78
C ALA A 112 -14.17 10.17 -15.49
N LEU A 113 -13.49 11.32 -15.57
CA LEU A 113 -12.80 11.94 -14.43
C LEU A 113 -12.83 13.46 -14.54
N VAL A 114 -12.96 14.12 -13.38
CA VAL A 114 -12.64 15.54 -13.17
C VAL A 114 -11.92 15.66 -11.83
N GLU A 115 -10.65 16.03 -11.87
CA GLU A 115 -9.84 16.25 -10.68
C GLU A 115 -8.90 17.46 -10.84
N LEU A 116 -8.20 17.84 -9.77
CA LEU A 116 -7.20 18.91 -9.85
C LEU A 116 -5.99 18.41 -10.66
N MET A 117 -5.57 19.16 -11.68
CA MET A 117 -4.22 19.02 -12.23
C MET A 117 -3.24 19.59 -11.21
N ARG A 118 -2.49 18.70 -10.53
CA ARG A 118 -1.50 19.10 -9.53
C ARG A 118 -0.48 20.05 -10.17
N PRO A 119 -0.15 21.19 -9.52
CA PRO A 119 0.78 22.16 -10.08
C PRO A 119 2.23 21.64 -10.07
N ASN A 120 3.01 22.10 -11.04
CA ASN A 120 4.43 21.79 -11.18
C ASN A 120 5.24 22.15 -9.92
N LYS A 121 6.22 21.32 -9.55
CA LYS A 121 7.11 21.53 -8.39
C LYS A 121 7.78 22.89 -8.47
N THR A 122 8.25 23.28 -9.65
CA THR A 122 8.92 24.57 -9.90
C THR A 122 8.07 25.77 -9.46
N ASP A 123 6.79 25.80 -9.84
CA ASP A 123 5.87 26.90 -9.50
C ASP A 123 5.51 26.88 -8.01
N VAL A 124 5.33 25.68 -7.45
CA VAL A 124 4.98 25.49 -6.05
C VAL A 124 6.11 25.92 -5.12
N LEU A 125 7.36 25.56 -5.41
CA LEU A 125 8.51 25.98 -4.59
C LEU A 125 8.67 27.51 -4.57
N SER A 126 8.42 28.17 -5.71
CA SER A 126 8.36 29.63 -5.78
C SER A 126 7.30 30.21 -4.83
N TYR A 127 6.10 29.62 -4.80
CA TYR A 127 5.02 30.03 -3.90
C TYR A 127 5.33 29.77 -2.41
N LEU A 128 5.79 28.57 -2.07
CA LEU A 128 6.02 28.15 -0.69
C LEU A 128 7.18 28.92 -0.06
N ASP A 129 8.32 29.00 -0.77
CA ASP A 129 9.60 29.39 -0.18
C ASP A 129 10.10 30.75 -0.67
N HIS A 130 9.62 31.26 -1.81
CA HIS A 130 10.11 32.49 -2.42
C HIS A 130 9.06 33.62 -2.54
N GLN A 131 7.94 33.49 -1.84
CA GLN A 131 6.84 34.47 -1.85
C GLN A 131 6.26 34.75 -3.24
N GLY A 132 6.40 33.80 -4.17
CA GLY A 132 5.70 33.83 -5.46
C GLY A 132 4.18 33.79 -5.27
N PRO A 133 3.40 34.11 -6.32
CA PRO A 133 1.95 33.93 -6.30
C PRO A 133 1.60 32.44 -6.17
N ALA A 134 0.41 32.14 -5.64
CA ALA A 134 -0.10 30.77 -5.68
C ALA A 134 -0.25 30.31 -7.15
N PRO A 135 0.11 29.07 -7.51
CA PRO A 135 -0.09 28.55 -8.85
C PRO A 135 -1.55 28.63 -9.27
N SER A 136 -1.79 28.98 -10.53
CA SER A 136 -3.13 28.91 -11.13
C SER A 136 -3.64 27.47 -11.10
N ARG A 137 -4.90 27.28 -10.71
CA ARG A 137 -5.54 25.96 -10.68
C ARG A 137 -6.06 25.59 -12.07
N TYR A 138 -5.90 24.33 -12.43
CA TYR A 138 -6.44 23.73 -13.65
C TYR A 138 -7.06 22.37 -13.29
N ALA A 139 -8.08 21.95 -14.02
CA ALA A 139 -8.64 20.61 -13.90
C ALA A 139 -7.96 19.66 -14.88
N HIS A 140 -7.61 18.48 -14.39
CA HIS A 140 -7.35 17.29 -15.19
C HIS A 140 -8.69 16.59 -15.44
N VAL A 141 -9.03 16.37 -16.70
CA VAL A 141 -10.30 15.76 -17.12
C VAL A 141 -10.00 14.58 -18.03
N VAL A 142 -10.66 13.44 -17.80
CA VAL A 142 -10.62 12.30 -18.71
C VAL A 142 -11.99 12.15 -19.36
N LEU A 143 -12.01 12.09 -20.69
CA LEU A 143 -13.20 11.69 -21.45
C LEU A 143 -13.10 10.22 -21.85
N ASP A 144 -14.18 9.48 -21.71
CA ASP A 144 -14.35 8.17 -22.34
C ASP A 144 -15.12 8.34 -23.65
N ASN A 145 -14.41 8.30 -24.77
CA ASN A 145 -14.99 8.54 -26.10
C ASN A 145 -15.33 7.22 -26.78
N ARG A 146 -16.59 6.80 -26.67
CA ARG A 146 -17.07 5.55 -27.27
C ARG A 146 -17.98 5.75 -28.48
N ALA A 147 -18.26 6.98 -28.89
CA ALA A 147 -19.00 7.29 -30.13
C ALA A 147 -18.17 7.06 -31.41
N THR A 148 -17.49 5.92 -31.48
CA THR A 148 -16.53 5.54 -32.53
C THR A 148 -16.27 4.03 -32.49
N THR A 149 -15.84 3.47 -33.61
CA THR A 149 -15.35 2.07 -33.69
C THR A 149 -13.97 1.89 -33.07
N ASP A 150 -13.22 3.00 -32.89
CA ASP A 150 -11.89 3.03 -32.24
C ASP A 150 -11.98 3.83 -30.91
N PRO A 151 -12.62 3.27 -29.88
CA PRO A 151 -12.89 3.96 -28.62
C PRO A 151 -11.60 4.26 -27.87
N HIS A 152 -11.58 5.38 -27.16
CA HIS A 152 -10.38 5.84 -26.47
C HIS A 152 -10.70 6.77 -25.29
N TYR A 153 -9.86 6.68 -24.28
CA TYR A 153 -9.75 7.69 -23.24
C TYR A 153 -8.99 8.91 -23.77
N ALA A 154 -9.36 10.10 -23.31
CA ALA A 154 -8.68 11.35 -23.66
C ALA A 154 -8.50 12.26 -22.44
N ASP A 155 -7.25 12.43 -22.03
CA ASP A 155 -6.80 13.35 -20.99
C ASP A 155 -6.75 14.80 -21.50
N LEU A 156 -7.41 15.69 -20.76
CA LEU A 156 -7.53 17.11 -21.07
C LEU A 156 -7.11 17.96 -19.87
N LEU A 157 -6.52 19.10 -20.18
CA LEU A 157 -6.30 20.19 -19.22
C LEU A 157 -7.37 21.26 -19.44
N VAL A 158 -8.14 21.58 -18.40
CA VAL A 158 -9.21 22.59 -18.46
C VAL A 158 -8.93 23.71 -17.48
N GLY A 159 -8.95 24.96 -17.94
CA GLY A 159 -8.79 26.11 -17.05
C GLY A 159 -8.42 27.41 -17.77
N PRO A 160 -7.93 28.42 -17.03
CA PRO A 160 -7.70 28.41 -15.57
C PRO A 160 -9.00 28.43 -14.75
N LEU A 161 -8.93 27.93 -13.51
CA LEU A 161 -10.01 27.97 -12.52
C LEU A 161 -9.94 29.22 -11.63
N ALA A 162 -11.04 29.71 -11.06
CA ALA A 162 -12.42 29.23 -11.19
C ALA A 162 -13.09 29.70 -12.49
N ILE A 163 -13.98 28.87 -13.04
CA ILE A 163 -14.76 29.23 -14.24
C ILE A 163 -15.88 30.20 -13.84
N THR A 164 -15.76 31.44 -14.31
CA THR A 164 -16.74 32.53 -14.09
C THR A 164 -17.15 33.16 -15.42
N ASN A 165 -18.21 33.98 -15.42
CA ASN A 165 -18.65 34.72 -16.62
C ASN A 165 -17.57 35.68 -17.19
N GLN A 166 -16.54 36.02 -16.42
CA GLN A 166 -15.45 36.90 -16.83
C GLN A 166 -14.18 36.13 -17.21
N SER A 167 -14.12 34.82 -16.91
CA SER A 167 -13.03 33.94 -17.32
C SER A 167 -13.19 33.50 -18.78
N THR A 168 -12.09 33.21 -19.45
CA THR A 168 -12.06 32.60 -20.79
C THR A 168 -11.44 31.22 -20.69
N PRO A 169 -12.13 30.23 -20.07
CA PRO A 169 -11.61 28.87 -19.93
C PRO A 169 -11.46 28.25 -21.32
N SER A 170 -10.43 27.42 -21.45
CA SER A 170 -10.21 26.57 -22.62
C SER A 170 -9.82 25.17 -22.17
N TRP A 171 -9.92 24.21 -23.09
CA TRP A 171 -9.38 22.88 -22.90
C TRP A 171 -8.28 22.63 -23.93
N THR A 172 -7.26 21.88 -23.54
CA THR A 172 -6.21 21.37 -24.42
C THR A 172 -5.93 19.91 -24.10
N PRO A 173 -5.51 19.08 -25.08
CA PRO A 173 -5.01 17.74 -24.77
C PRO A 173 -3.87 17.80 -23.76
N LEU A 174 -3.90 16.90 -22.77
CA LEU A 174 -2.86 16.79 -21.75
C LEU A 174 -1.93 15.62 -22.11
N GLU A 175 -0.71 15.94 -22.52
CA GLU A 175 0.32 14.92 -22.81
C GLU A 175 1.70 15.23 -22.23
N TYR A 176 1.89 16.44 -21.68
CA TYR A 176 3.13 16.82 -21.04
C TYR A 176 3.57 15.84 -19.93
N PRO A 177 2.69 15.37 -19.02
CA PRO A 177 3.08 14.48 -17.92
C PRO A 177 3.24 13.00 -18.30
N TYR A 178 3.07 12.64 -19.58
CA TYR A 178 3.04 11.26 -20.04
C TYR A 178 4.21 10.99 -20.98
N THR A 179 4.86 9.83 -20.91
CA THR A 179 5.99 9.53 -21.82
C THR A 179 5.49 9.36 -23.25
N ARG A 180 4.33 8.72 -23.42
CA ARG A 180 3.63 8.59 -24.71
C ARG A 180 3.05 9.94 -25.16
N LYS A 181 3.48 10.38 -26.35
CA LYS A 181 3.03 11.65 -26.98
C LYS A 181 1.95 11.42 -28.04
N THR A 182 0.74 11.10 -27.58
CA THR A 182 -0.44 10.85 -28.42
C THR A 182 -1.61 11.78 -28.11
N HIS A 183 -1.32 13.02 -27.72
CA HIS A 183 -2.30 14.04 -27.36
C HIS A 183 -3.21 13.57 -26.21
N GLY A 184 -2.63 12.89 -25.22
CA GLY A 184 -3.34 12.38 -24.05
C GLY A 184 -4.35 11.27 -24.37
N ARG A 185 -4.13 10.49 -25.45
CA ARG A 185 -5.08 9.44 -25.87
C ARG A 185 -4.51 8.05 -25.79
N VAL A 186 -5.30 7.14 -25.24
CA VAL A 186 -5.08 5.69 -25.21
C VAL A 186 -6.39 4.98 -25.52
N ARG A 187 -6.32 3.85 -26.24
CA ARG A 187 -7.51 3.07 -26.61
C ARG A 187 -8.28 2.61 -25.37
N ASN A 188 -9.58 2.34 -25.52
CA ASN A 188 -10.42 1.74 -24.49
C ASN A 188 -10.79 0.32 -24.95
N LEU A 189 -10.28 -0.70 -24.26
CA LEU A 189 -10.53 -2.12 -24.55
C LEU A 189 -11.85 -2.62 -23.94
N ASP A 190 -12.42 -1.86 -22.99
CA ASP A 190 -13.61 -2.22 -22.22
C ASP A 190 -14.86 -1.43 -22.66
N ALA A 191 -14.84 -0.86 -23.87
CA ALA A 191 -15.90 0.02 -24.37
C ALA A 191 -17.28 -0.65 -24.51
N ASP A 192 -17.30 -1.98 -24.65
CA ASP A 192 -18.48 -2.82 -24.95
C ASP A 192 -18.87 -3.73 -23.77
N TYR A 193 -18.74 -3.25 -22.53
CA TYR A 193 -19.00 -4.02 -21.30
C TYR A 193 -20.32 -4.81 -21.30
N SER A 194 -21.48 -4.17 -21.41
CA SER A 194 -22.81 -4.81 -21.49
C SER A 194 -22.97 -5.68 -22.74
N THR A 195 -22.42 -5.26 -23.89
CA THR A 195 -22.50 -6.03 -25.14
C THR A 195 -21.68 -7.33 -25.05
N ILE A 196 -20.50 -7.33 -24.39
CA ILE A 196 -19.69 -8.54 -24.26
C ILE A 196 -20.46 -9.63 -23.49
N TYR A 197 -21.21 -9.27 -22.46
CA TYR A 197 -22.00 -10.24 -21.71
C TYR A 197 -23.22 -10.72 -22.51
N SER A 198 -24.08 -9.79 -22.92
CA SER A 198 -25.37 -10.10 -23.53
C SER A 198 -25.27 -10.74 -24.93
N GLU A 199 -24.35 -10.26 -25.76
CA GLU A 199 -24.22 -10.70 -27.15
C GLU A 199 -23.20 -11.84 -27.34
N TRP A 200 -22.37 -12.12 -26.33
CA TRP A 200 -21.29 -13.10 -26.43
C TRP A 200 -21.22 -14.09 -25.26
N LEU A 201 -20.81 -13.67 -24.06
CA LEU A 201 -20.52 -14.58 -22.95
C LEU A 201 -21.76 -15.40 -22.54
N TYR A 202 -22.92 -14.76 -22.36
CA TYR A 202 -24.15 -15.48 -22.00
C TYR A 202 -24.67 -16.37 -23.12
N LYS A 203 -24.45 -16.02 -24.40
CA LYS A 203 -24.81 -16.89 -25.53
C LYS A 203 -23.90 -18.12 -25.62
N ILE A 204 -22.61 -17.95 -25.34
CA ILE A 204 -21.65 -19.06 -25.24
C ILE A 204 -22.02 -19.96 -24.05
N SER A 205 -22.27 -19.38 -22.88
CA SER A 205 -22.73 -20.10 -21.69
C SER A 205 -24.03 -20.88 -21.96
N ALA A 206 -25.02 -20.26 -22.61
CA ALA A 206 -26.26 -20.92 -22.99
C ALA A 206 -26.04 -22.15 -23.89
N SER A 207 -25.00 -22.15 -24.74
CA SER A 207 -24.65 -23.30 -25.59
C SER A 207 -24.14 -24.53 -24.82
N ILE A 208 -23.79 -24.36 -23.54
CA ILE A 208 -23.32 -25.40 -22.62
C ILE A 208 -24.09 -25.42 -21.30
N ALA A 209 -25.29 -24.82 -21.22
CA ALA A 209 -26.05 -24.73 -19.96
C ALA A 209 -26.40 -26.11 -19.37
N ASP A 210 -26.60 -27.13 -20.20
CA ASP A 210 -26.78 -28.51 -19.76
C ASP A 210 -25.51 -29.11 -19.11
N ILE A 211 -24.34 -28.66 -19.53
CA ILE A 211 -23.04 -29.03 -18.94
C ILE A 211 -22.84 -28.30 -17.61
N THR A 212 -23.10 -26.99 -17.53
CA THR A 212 -22.95 -26.24 -16.27
C THR A 212 -23.95 -26.70 -15.21
N LEU A 213 -25.17 -27.06 -15.60
CA LEU A 213 -26.15 -27.69 -14.71
C LEU A 213 -25.69 -29.07 -14.21
N ASP A 214 -25.08 -29.90 -15.07
CA ASP A 214 -24.60 -31.22 -14.66
C ASP A 214 -23.32 -31.15 -13.79
N LEU A 215 -22.43 -30.19 -14.05
CA LEU A 215 -21.20 -30.00 -13.27
C LEU A 215 -21.42 -29.29 -11.94
N PHE A 216 -22.18 -28.20 -11.96
CA PHE A 216 -22.24 -27.22 -10.87
C PHE A 216 -23.65 -27.00 -10.34
N ASN A 217 -24.66 -27.56 -10.99
CA ASN A 217 -26.08 -27.29 -10.69
C ASN A 217 -26.43 -25.79 -10.80
N GLY A 218 -25.82 -25.09 -11.77
CA GLY A 218 -26.01 -23.66 -11.98
C GLY A 218 -25.87 -23.22 -13.44
N THR A 219 -26.26 -21.97 -13.70
CA THR A 219 -26.19 -21.30 -15.01
C THR A 219 -25.80 -19.83 -14.86
N ALA A 220 -25.21 -19.27 -15.93
CA ALA A 220 -24.97 -17.84 -16.13
C ALA A 220 -25.52 -17.44 -17.50
N LEU A 221 -26.70 -16.83 -17.54
CA LEU A 221 -27.47 -16.53 -18.75
C LEU A 221 -27.90 -15.06 -18.86
N GLY A 222 -27.54 -14.22 -17.89
CA GLY A 222 -28.04 -12.86 -17.75
C GLY A 222 -29.47 -12.80 -17.22
N LEU A 223 -29.85 -13.72 -16.32
CA LEU A 223 -31.20 -13.86 -15.77
C LEU A 223 -31.19 -13.80 -14.24
N ASP A 224 -32.29 -13.36 -13.65
CA ASP A 224 -32.45 -13.25 -12.17
C ASP A 224 -32.20 -14.57 -11.41
N ASN A 225 -32.30 -15.72 -12.10
CA ASN A 225 -32.08 -17.04 -11.51
C ASN A 225 -30.66 -17.60 -11.75
N ASP A 226 -29.75 -16.76 -12.23
CA ASP A 226 -28.35 -17.12 -12.36
C ASP A 226 -27.74 -17.42 -10.99
N THR A 227 -26.82 -18.38 -11.00
CA THR A 227 -26.13 -18.89 -9.80
C THR A 227 -24.63 -18.95 -10.04
N LEU A 228 -24.21 -18.70 -11.27
CA LEU A 228 -22.84 -18.64 -11.71
C LEU A 228 -22.57 -17.25 -12.26
N ASP A 229 -21.32 -16.82 -12.15
CA ASP A 229 -20.81 -15.61 -12.77
C ASP A 229 -19.69 -15.94 -13.77
N ILE A 230 -19.41 -15.04 -14.71
CA ILE A 230 -18.40 -15.21 -15.75
C ILE A 230 -17.52 -13.97 -15.81
N TRP A 231 -16.25 -14.11 -15.44
CA TRP A 231 -15.24 -13.08 -15.65
C TRP A 231 -13.86 -13.73 -15.71
N GLY A 232 -12.84 -12.94 -16.04
CA GLY A 232 -11.53 -13.47 -16.37
C GLY A 232 -10.38 -12.50 -16.19
N ILE A 233 -9.58 -12.37 -17.24
CA ILE A 233 -8.25 -11.75 -17.18
C ILE A 233 -8.30 -10.21 -17.17
N ASP A 234 -7.35 -9.62 -16.47
CA ASP A 234 -6.94 -8.22 -16.59
C ASP A 234 -5.41 -8.16 -16.45
N PRO A 235 -4.67 -7.62 -17.43
CA PRO A 235 -5.17 -7.04 -18.68
C PRO A 235 -5.67 -8.09 -19.68
N LEU A 236 -6.48 -7.63 -20.64
CA LEU A 236 -6.75 -8.43 -21.85
C LEU A 236 -5.46 -8.69 -22.61
N TRP A 237 -5.35 -9.84 -23.26
CA TRP A 237 -4.22 -10.17 -24.13
C TRP A 237 -4.25 -9.31 -25.40
N GLN A 238 -3.09 -8.77 -25.78
CA GLN A 238 -2.94 -7.71 -26.79
C GLN A 238 -1.96 -8.09 -27.92
N ASP A 239 -2.06 -9.31 -28.41
CA ASP A 239 -1.09 -9.90 -29.34
C ASP A 239 -1.38 -9.56 -30.82
N ASP A 240 -0.38 -9.06 -31.54
CA ASP A 240 -0.43 -8.85 -33.00
C ASP A 240 -1.67 -8.07 -33.50
N GLY A 241 -2.13 -7.10 -32.71
CA GLY A 241 -3.31 -6.28 -33.00
C GLY A 241 -4.66 -6.95 -32.71
N ARG A 242 -4.65 -8.14 -32.10
CA ARG A 242 -5.84 -8.85 -31.63
C ARG A 242 -6.07 -8.55 -30.16
N ILE A 243 -7.33 -8.58 -29.74
CA ILE A 243 -7.73 -8.47 -28.35
C ILE A 243 -8.37 -9.79 -27.95
N ILE A 244 -7.71 -10.50 -27.04
CA ILE A 244 -8.09 -11.85 -26.64
C ILE A 244 -8.52 -11.85 -25.17
N ARG A 245 -9.62 -12.55 -24.90
CA ARG A 245 -10.11 -12.84 -23.54
C ARG A 245 -9.89 -14.31 -23.21
N TRP A 246 -9.55 -14.53 -21.95
CA TRP A 246 -9.83 -15.79 -21.26
C TRP A 246 -10.80 -15.50 -20.15
N ASP A 247 -11.87 -16.29 -20.05
CA ASP A 247 -12.91 -16.16 -19.04
C ASP A 247 -13.13 -17.52 -18.35
N THR A 248 -13.59 -17.50 -17.09
CA THR A 248 -13.97 -18.69 -16.33
C THR A 248 -15.31 -18.50 -15.64
N PHE A 249 -15.92 -19.62 -15.28
CA PHE A 249 -17.11 -19.63 -14.42
C PHE A 249 -16.71 -19.58 -12.94
N TRP A 250 -17.48 -18.82 -12.18
CA TRP A 250 -17.41 -18.69 -10.72
C TRP A 250 -18.77 -19.05 -10.13
N ASN A 251 -18.80 -19.62 -8.93
CA ASN A 251 -20.05 -19.72 -8.18
C ASN A 251 -20.35 -18.36 -7.55
N MET A 252 -21.60 -17.91 -7.62
CA MET A 252 -22.01 -16.69 -6.94
C MET A 252 -22.15 -16.92 -5.43
N PRO A 253 -21.87 -15.90 -4.60
CA PRO A 253 -22.31 -15.90 -3.21
C PRO A 253 -23.83 -16.09 -3.11
N THR A 254 -24.26 -16.76 -2.05
CA THR A 254 -25.66 -17.13 -1.75
C THR A 254 -26.20 -16.43 -0.51
N ASP A 255 -25.35 -15.72 0.22
CA ASP A 255 -25.66 -14.92 1.39
C ASP A 255 -25.00 -13.53 1.29
N GLU A 256 -24.96 -12.77 2.39
CA GLU A 256 -24.45 -11.40 2.43
C GLU A 256 -22.91 -11.26 2.36
N PHE A 257 -22.16 -12.36 2.25
CA PHE A 257 -20.70 -12.31 2.23
C PHE A 257 -20.14 -12.23 0.80
N ASP A 258 -19.13 -11.38 0.58
CA ASP A 258 -18.49 -11.20 -0.73
C ASP A 258 -17.44 -12.30 -1.04
N THR A 259 -17.89 -13.55 -1.16
CA THR A 259 -16.99 -14.72 -1.27
C THR A 259 -16.63 -15.11 -2.70
N GLY A 260 -17.09 -14.37 -3.72
CA GLY A 260 -17.04 -14.79 -5.12
C GLY A 260 -15.63 -15.16 -5.62
N SER A 261 -14.62 -14.40 -5.19
CA SER A 261 -13.20 -14.59 -5.57
C SER A 261 -12.56 -15.89 -5.06
N ILE A 262 -13.19 -16.59 -4.11
CA ILE A 262 -12.75 -17.90 -3.61
C ILE A 262 -13.64 -19.05 -4.07
N LEU A 263 -14.49 -18.82 -5.08
CA LEU A 263 -15.41 -19.82 -5.65
C LEU A 263 -15.17 -20.16 -7.14
N PRO A 264 -13.92 -20.35 -7.63
CA PRO A 264 -13.67 -20.72 -9.02
C PRO A 264 -14.20 -22.12 -9.37
N LEU A 265 -14.63 -22.34 -10.61
CA LEU A 265 -15.24 -23.60 -11.06
C LEU A 265 -14.40 -24.44 -12.05
N GLY A 266 -13.32 -23.88 -12.58
CA GLY A 266 -12.34 -24.64 -13.36
C GLY A 266 -12.77 -24.99 -14.79
N LEU A 267 -13.74 -24.26 -15.35
CA LEU A 267 -14.13 -24.34 -16.75
C LEU A 267 -13.81 -23.00 -17.41
N PHE A 268 -12.92 -23.03 -18.39
CA PHE A 268 -12.38 -21.83 -19.03
C PHE A 268 -12.71 -21.82 -20.52
N PHE A 269 -12.79 -20.62 -21.10
CA PHE A 269 -12.89 -20.47 -22.54
C PHE A 269 -12.16 -19.23 -23.05
N LYS A 270 -11.75 -19.29 -24.30
CA LYS A 270 -10.95 -18.28 -24.97
C LYS A 270 -11.74 -17.62 -26.09
N SER A 271 -11.75 -16.29 -26.12
CA SER A 271 -12.45 -15.51 -27.15
C SER A 271 -11.51 -14.51 -27.82
N ASP A 272 -11.57 -14.41 -29.14
CA ASP A 272 -11.09 -13.24 -29.88
C ASP A 272 -12.23 -12.23 -29.98
N VAL A 273 -12.06 -11.08 -29.33
CA VAL A 273 -13.03 -9.99 -29.25
C VAL A 273 -12.52 -8.74 -29.95
N THR A 274 -11.67 -8.91 -30.97
CA THR A 274 -11.08 -7.79 -31.70
C THR A 274 -12.16 -6.97 -32.41
N GLY A 275 -12.18 -5.67 -32.11
CA GLY A 275 -13.18 -4.73 -32.64
C GLY A 275 -14.53 -4.84 -31.93
N ARG A 276 -15.49 -4.00 -32.33
CA ARG A 276 -16.76 -3.80 -31.59
C ARG A 276 -17.98 -4.48 -32.22
N ASP A 277 -17.78 -5.36 -33.20
CA ASP A 277 -18.87 -6.09 -33.86
C ASP A 277 -18.89 -7.55 -33.36
N PRO A 278 -19.86 -7.92 -32.50
CA PRO A 278 -19.96 -9.27 -31.96
C PRO A 278 -20.08 -10.37 -33.01
N SER A 279 -20.53 -10.05 -34.23
CA SER A 279 -20.61 -11.01 -35.32
C SER A 279 -19.23 -11.43 -35.88
N GLN A 280 -18.18 -10.66 -35.59
CA GLN A 280 -16.81 -10.93 -36.00
C GLN A 280 -15.97 -11.61 -34.91
N TRP A 281 -16.46 -11.60 -33.66
CA TRP A 281 -15.82 -12.27 -32.55
C TRP A 281 -15.82 -13.80 -32.74
N LYS A 282 -14.84 -14.48 -32.14
CA LYS A 282 -14.63 -15.92 -32.32
C LYS A 282 -14.31 -16.61 -31.03
N LEU A 283 -15.03 -17.70 -30.76
CA LEU A 283 -14.69 -18.62 -29.69
C LEU A 283 -13.53 -19.50 -30.19
N GLU A 284 -12.38 -19.41 -29.54
CA GLU A 284 -11.15 -20.11 -29.94
C GLU A 284 -10.95 -21.45 -29.23
N GLY A 285 -11.71 -21.70 -28.16
CA GLY A 285 -11.73 -23.00 -27.51
C GLY A 285 -12.10 -22.96 -26.03
N TRP A 286 -12.09 -24.15 -25.45
CA TRP A 286 -12.41 -24.44 -24.06
C TRP A 286 -11.25 -25.16 -23.40
N LEU A 287 -11.07 -24.95 -22.10
CA LEU A 287 -10.15 -25.72 -21.27
C LEU A 287 -10.89 -26.26 -20.05
N TYR A 288 -10.75 -27.55 -19.79
CA TYR A 288 -11.27 -28.20 -18.59
C TYR A 288 -10.39 -29.39 -18.21
N ASN A 289 -9.98 -29.46 -16.94
CA ASN A 289 -9.11 -30.53 -16.41
C ASN A 289 -7.84 -30.73 -17.27
N ASP A 290 -7.16 -29.62 -17.59
CA ASP A 290 -5.92 -29.57 -18.38
C ASP A 290 -6.04 -30.16 -19.81
N ILE A 291 -7.26 -30.19 -20.36
CA ILE A 291 -7.53 -30.62 -21.74
C ILE A 291 -8.16 -29.47 -22.51
N PHE A 292 -7.51 -29.07 -23.59
CA PHE A 292 -8.00 -28.04 -24.50
C PHE A 292 -8.88 -28.62 -25.62
N TYR A 293 -9.99 -27.94 -25.92
CA TYR A 293 -10.94 -28.31 -26.96
C TYR A 293 -11.16 -27.11 -27.88
N GLU A 294 -10.79 -27.23 -29.17
CA GLU A 294 -10.87 -26.12 -30.13
C GLU A 294 -12.30 -25.62 -30.40
N THR A 295 -13.32 -26.47 -30.21
CA THR A 295 -14.72 -26.07 -30.45
C THR A 295 -15.64 -26.56 -29.34
N THR A 296 -16.78 -25.88 -29.22
CA THR A 296 -17.87 -26.29 -28.31
C THR A 296 -18.36 -27.70 -28.63
N GLU A 297 -18.46 -28.10 -29.90
CA GLU A 297 -18.88 -29.46 -30.27
C GLU A 297 -17.88 -30.52 -29.78
N ALA A 298 -16.57 -30.25 -29.90
CA ALA A 298 -15.54 -31.14 -29.40
C ALA A 298 -15.61 -31.29 -27.88
N PHE A 299 -15.77 -30.17 -27.16
CA PHE A 299 -15.94 -30.18 -25.69
C PHE A 299 -17.20 -30.95 -25.28
N ARG A 300 -18.36 -30.66 -25.90
CA ARG A 300 -19.63 -31.34 -25.62
C ARG A 300 -19.54 -32.84 -25.89
N HIS A 301 -18.96 -33.24 -27.02
CA HIS A 301 -18.78 -34.66 -27.35
C HIS A 301 -17.89 -35.37 -26.30
N ALA A 302 -16.80 -34.73 -25.88
CA ALA A 302 -15.95 -35.26 -24.82
C ALA A 302 -16.69 -35.37 -23.48
N PHE A 303 -17.41 -34.32 -23.09
CA PHE A 303 -18.16 -34.26 -21.82
C PHE A 303 -19.17 -35.41 -21.66
N PHE A 304 -19.94 -35.71 -22.71
CA PHE A 304 -20.94 -36.79 -22.69
C PHE A 304 -20.36 -38.17 -23.03
N SER A 305 -19.06 -38.28 -23.28
CA SER A 305 -18.40 -39.57 -23.49
C SER A 305 -18.28 -40.36 -22.19
N THR A 306 -18.34 -41.69 -22.29
CA THR A 306 -18.15 -42.56 -21.13
C THR A 306 -16.74 -42.42 -20.57
N GLY A 307 -16.63 -42.17 -19.26
CA GLY A 307 -15.33 -42.02 -18.59
C GLY A 307 -14.80 -40.59 -18.54
N PHE A 308 -15.55 -39.59 -19.02
CA PHE A 308 -15.21 -38.18 -18.80
C PHE A 308 -15.15 -37.89 -17.29
N VAL A 309 -14.07 -37.24 -16.86
CA VAL A 309 -13.83 -36.91 -15.45
C VAL A 309 -14.55 -35.61 -15.13
N LYS A 310 -15.55 -35.66 -14.24
CA LYS A 310 -16.27 -34.48 -13.74
C LYS A 310 -15.72 -34.12 -12.37
N LEU A 311 -15.13 -32.93 -12.27
CA LEU A 311 -14.55 -32.39 -11.04
C LEU A 311 -15.59 -31.59 -10.25
N LYS A 312 -15.37 -31.46 -8.95
CA LYS A 312 -16.34 -30.85 -8.02
C LYS A 312 -16.29 -29.32 -8.04
N PRO A 313 -17.41 -28.62 -7.89
CA PRO A 313 -17.40 -27.16 -7.67
C PRO A 313 -16.82 -26.78 -6.31
N ASN A 314 -16.32 -25.54 -6.21
CA ASN A 314 -16.25 -24.85 -4.92
C ASN A 314 -17.63 -24.30 -4.60
N THR A 315 -18.15 -24.58 -3.40
CA THR A 315 -19.47 -24.10 -2.96
C THR A 315 -19.28 -23.29 -1.70
N GLU A 316 -20.03 -22.20 -1.61
CA GLU A 316 -20.01 -21.33 -0.44
C GLU A 316 -20.42 -22.10 0.82
N GLY A 317 -19.90 -21.64 1.95
CA GLY A 317 -20.35 -22.07 3.26
C GLY A 317 -19.56 -21.40 4.37
N PRO A 318 -19.71 -21.86 5.62
CA PRO A 318 -19.10 -21.23 6.80
C PRO A 318 -17.55 -21.18 6.81
N TRP A 319 -16.89 -21.76 5.82
CA TRP A 319 -15.44 -21.67 5.64
C TRP A 319 -15.00 -20.40 4.90
N ALA A 320 -15.91 -19.82 4.12
CA ALA A 320 -15.73 -18.60 3.36
C ALA A 320 -16.22 -17.34 4.12
N GLN A 321 -17.08 -17.50 5.12
CA GLN A 321 -17.64 -16.37 5.88
C GLN A 321 -16.63 -15.78 6.88
N THR A 322 -16.64 -14.46 7.06
CA THR A 322 -15.76 -13.72 7.99
C THR A 322 -16.25 -13.68 9.44
N ASP A 323 -17.47 -14.15 9.68
CA ASP A 323 -18.09 -14.20 11.00
C ASP A 323 -17.36 -15.13 12.00
N GLN A 324 -17.59 -14.89 13.29
CA GLN A 324 -16.97 -15.66 14.37
C GLN A 324 -17.29 -17.16 14.22
N ARG A 325 -16.24 -17.97 14.08
CA ARG A 325 -16.34 -19.43 14.01
C ARG A 325 -15.51 -20.13 15.07
N GLY A 326 -16.00 -21.30 15.50
CA GLY A 326 -15.33 -22.14 16.49
C GLY A 326 -15.65 -21.75 17.95
N PRO A 327 -15.02 -22.42 18.92
CA PRO A 327 -15.27 -22.15 20.34
C PRO A 327 -14.64 -20.83 20.77
N ILE A 328 -15.41 -20.00 21.47
CA ILE A 328 -14.89 -18.77 22.11
C ILE A 328 -13.75 -19.13 23.07
N LEU A 329 -12.62 -18.43 22.95
CA LEU A 329 -11.43 -18.71 23.74
C LEU A 329 -11.62 -18.33 25.23
N PRO A 330 -10.86 -18.94 26.15
CA PRO A 330 -10.92 -18.57 27.56
C PRO A 330 -10.62 -17.08 27.76
N GLN A 331 -11.51 -16.40 28.50
CA GLN A 331 -11.43 -14.95 28.84
C GLN A 331 -11.71 -13.97 27.69
N ASP A 332 -11.98 -14.45 26.47
CA ASP A 332 -12.11 -13.60 25.27
C ASP A 332 -13.38 -12.72 25.24
N LYS A 333 -14.36 -13.02 26.10
CA LYS A 333 -15.52 -12.15 26.33
C LYS A 333 -15.20 -10.93 27.21
N GLN A 334 -14.01 -10.87 27.79
CA GLN A 334 -13.57 -9.70 28.54
C GLN A 334 -13.08 -8.63 27.56
N GLN A 335 -13.21 -7.37 27.93
CA GLN A 335 -12.72 -6.27 27.11
C GLN A 335 -11.20 -6.40 26.91
N SER A 336 -10.75 -6.41 25.66
CA SER A 336 -9.34 -6.34 25.31
C SER A 336 -8.72 -5.00 25.74
N PRO A 337 -7.39 -4.90 25.89
CA PRO A 337 -6.75 -3.63 26.17
C PRO A 337 -7.12 -2.57 25.12
N LEU A 338 -7.54 -1.39 25.59
CA LEU A 338 -7.90 -0.26 24.75
C LEU A 338 -6.90 0.87 24.95
N MET A 339 -6.39 1.43 23.86
CA MET A 339 -5.61 2.66 23.91
C MET A 339 -6.53 3.85 24.18
N VAL A 340 -6.14 4.71 25.12
CA VAL A 340 -6.86 5.95 25.44
C VAL A 340 -5.93 7.15 25.29
N ALA A 341 -6.49 8.33 25.05
CA ALA A 341 -5.75 9.59 24.96
C ALA A 341 -6.15 10.54 26.11
N PRO A 342 -5.54 10.42 27.32
CA PRO A 342 -5.98 11.17 28.51
C PRO A 342 -5.91 12.69 28.39
N SER A 343 -5.14 13.23 27.45
CA SER A 343 -5.07 14.66 27.17
C SER A 343 -5.57 15.01 25.78
N GLY A 344 -6.36 14.11 25.17
CA GLY A 344 -6.81 14.23 23.79
C GLY A 344 -5.65 14.23 22.77
N ALA A 345 -5.92 14.83 21.61
CA ALA A 345 -4.97 14.92 20.51
C ALA A 345 -3.88 15.98 20.78
N ARG A 346 -2.60 15.57 20.77
CA ARG A 346 -1.44 16.49 20.89
C ARG A 346 -0.86 16.90 19.54
N TYR A 347 -1.71 16.93 18.53
CA TYR A 347 -1.43 17.45 17.19
C TYR A 347 -2.45 18.54 16.87
N SER A 348 -2.15 19.27 15.80
CA SER A 348 -2.98 20.37 15.32
C SER A 348 -3.35 20.13 13.86
N VAL A 349 -4.56 20.53 13.49
CA VAL A 349 -5.10 20.34 12.14
C VAL A 349 -5.74 21.64 11.65
N ASP A 350 -5.49 22.00 10.40
CA ASP A 350 -6.33 22.91 9.61
C ASP A 350 -7.20 22.02 8.72
N LEU A 351 -8.50 21.90 9.04
CA LEU A 351 -9.42 21.01 8.33
C LEU A 351 -9.72 21.51 6.92
N ASP A 352 -9.81 22.84 6.75
CA ASP A 352 -10.14 23.49 5.47
C ASP A 352 -8.99 23.41 4.47
N ARG A 353 -7.76 23.19 4.94
CA ARG A 353 -6.56 23.06 4.10
C ARG A 353 -5.90 21.70 4.20
N LYS A 354 -6.50 20.76 4.94
CA LYS A 354 -5.97 19.42 5.19
C LYS A 354 -4.49 19.43 5.61
N TYR A 355 -4.13 20.30 6.55
CA TYR A 355 -2.74 20.49 7.00
C TYR A 355 -2.57 20.03 8.45
N VAL A 356 -1.50 19.28 8.72
CA VAL A 356 -1.24 18.68 10.04
C VAL A 356 0.09 19.20 10.58
N THR A 357 0.13 19.49 11.87
CA THR A 357 1.38 19.67 12.63
C THR A 357 1.40 18.75 13.83
N TRP A 358 2.49 18.03 14.04
CA TRP A 358 2.70 17.22 15.23
C TRP A 358 4.15 17.33 15.67
N MET A 359 4.35 17.81 16.89
CA MET A 359 5.68 18.04 17.45
C MET A 359 6.53 18.89 16.49
N ASP A 360 7.58 18.32 15.89
CA ASP A 360 8.45 19.01 14.94
C ASP A 360 8.07 18.77 13.46
N PHE A 361 7.06 17.95 13.20
CA PHE A 361 6.59 17.65 11.85
C PHE A 361 5.45 18.56 11.41
N SER A 362 5.42 18.83 10.11
CA SER A 362 4.26 19.38 9.42
C SER A 362 4.16 18.86 7.99
N PHE A 363 2.93 18.69 7.49
CA PHE A 363 2.68 18.26 6.11
C PHE A 363 1.25 18.61 5.68
N TYR A 364 1.03 18.69 4.37
CA TYR A 364 -0.31 18.76 3.75
C TYR A 364 -0.75 17.37 3.30
N ILE A 365 -2.05 17.11 3.36
CA ILE A 365 -2.68 15.90 2.82
C ILE A 365 -3.29 16.26 1.46
N SER A 366 -3.11 15.40 0.47
CA SER A 366 -3.78 15.42 -0.83
C SER A 366 -4.45 14.07 -1.07
N PHE A 367 -5.46 14.06 -1.93
CA PHE A 367 -6.22 12.88 -2.28
C PHE A 367 -6.53 12.90 -3.78
N SER A 368 -6.48 11.75 -4.44
CA SER A 368 -6.81 11.59 -5.86
C SER A 368 -7.59 10.30 -6.11
N ARG A 369 -8.33 10.27 -7.23
CA ARG A 369 -9.04 9.08 -7.70
C ARG A 369 -8.08 7.88 -7.83
N ASP A 370 -6.97 8.07 -8.53
CA ASP A 370 -6.12 6.95 -8.93
C ASP A 370 -5.39 6.29 -7.75
N THR A 371 -4.72 7.09 -6.91
CA THR A 371 -3.80 6.56 -5.87
C THR A 371 -4.18 6.91 -4.44
N GLY A 372 -5.37 7.48 -4.23
CA GLY A 372 -5.86 7.81 -2.89
C GLY A 372 -5.00 8.86 -2.20
N VAL A 373 -4.58 8.60 -0.96
CA VAL A 373 -3.90 9.57 -0.08
C VAL A 373 -2.41 9.76 -0.41
N SER A 374 -1.99 11.03 -0.48
CA SER A 374 -0.59 11.46 -0.61
C SER A 374 -0.28 12.59 0.39
N VAL A 375 0.99 12.78 0.74
CA VAL A 375 1.43 13.86 1.65
C VAL A 375 2.50 14.73 1.00
N PHE A 376 2.38 16.04 1.20
CA PHE A 376 3.19 17.08 0.54
C PHE A 376 3.83 18.05 1.53
N ASP A 377 4.96 18.65 1.12
CA ASP A 377 5.78 19.59 1.90
C ASP A 377 6.03 19.09 3.32
N ILE A 378 6.52 17.86 3.44
CA ILE A 378 6.86 17.28 4.74
C ILE A 378 8.08 18.02 5.27
N ARG A 379 7.89 18.72 6.39
CA ARG A 379 8.95 19.43 7.10
C ARG A 379 9.21 18.79 8.44
N TYR A 380 10.48 18.75 8.84
CA TYR A 380 10.92 18.39 10.18
C TYR A 380 11.75 19.52 10.76
N LYS A 381 11.38 20.01 11.95
CA LYS A 381 11.98 21.19 12.60
C LYS A 381 11.97 22.44 11.70
N GLY A 382 10.88 22.61 10.96
CA GLY A 382 10.65 23.74 10.04
C GLY A 382 11.39 23.65 8.68
N GLN A 383 12.20 22.61 8.47
CA GLN A 383 12.95 22.39 7.23
C GLN A 383 12.30 21.28 6.41
N ARG A 384 12.08 21.51 5.11
CA ARG A 384 11.59 20.46 4.19
C ARG A 384 12.58 19.29 4.15
N VAL A 385 12.03 18.08 4.14
CA VAL A 385 12.76 16.83 3.93
C VAL A 385 12.22 16.06 2.72
N LEU A 386 10.91 16.12 2.47
CA LEU A 386 10.27 15.57 1.28
C LEU A 386 9.33 16.63 0.70
N TYR A 387 9.38 16.83 -0.62
CA TYR A 387 8.38 17.62 -1.34
C TYR A 387 7.08 16.82 -1.50
N GLU A 388 7.18 15.56 -1.91
CA GLU A 388 6.06 14.66 -2.17
C GLU A 388 6.37 13.25 -1.66
N LEU A 389 5.37 12.63 -1.04
CA LEU A 389 5.38 11.21 -0.70
C LEU A 389 3.99 10.62 -0.93
N GLY A 390 3.89 9.63 -1.82
CA GLY A 390 2.60 9.05 -2.17
C GLY A 390 2.69 7.77 -3.00
N LEU A 391 1.67 6.93 -2.88
CA LEU A 391 1.45 5.75 -3.73
C LEU A 391 1.33 6.18 -5.19
N GLN A 392 1.92 5.39 -6.09
CA GLN A 392 1.92 5.60 -7.53
C GLN A 392 1.11 4.54 -8.27
N GLU A 393 1.22 3.28 -7.84
CA GLU A 393 0.49 2.15 -8.39
C GLU A 393 0.58 0.94 -7.45
N ALA A 394 -0.37 0.01 -7.55
CA ALA A 394 -0.25 -1.33 -6.99
C ALA A 394 -0.45 -2.40 -8.08
N LEU A 395 0.48 -3.35 -8.10
CA LEU A 395 0.46 -4.52 -8.96
C LEU A 395 0.09 -5.74 -8.12
N ALA A 396 -0.87 -6.54 -8.60
CA ALA A 396 -1.09 -7.91 -8.16
C ALA A 396 -0.86 -8.85 -9.35
N HIS A 397 0.36 -9.40 -9.45
CA HIS A 397 0.78 -10.25 -10.58
C HIS A 397 0.67 -11.73 -10.21
N TYR A 398 -0.20 -12.46 -10.89
CA TYR A 398 -0.50 -13.87 -10.59
C TYR A 398 0.28 -14.82 -11.50
N ALA A 399 0.37 -16.08 -11.05
CA ALA A 399 0.75 -17.21 -11.87
C ALA A 399 -0.12 -18.42 -11.56
N GLY A 400 -0.42 -19.24 -12.57
CA GLY A 400 -1.22 -20.45 -12.45
C GLY A 400 -1.01 -21.37 -13.65
N ASN A 401 -1.37 -22.65 -13.51
CA ASN A 401 -1.45 -23.55 -14.66
C ASN A 401 -2.68 -23.24 -15.52
N ASP A 402 -3.72 -22.66 -14.93
CA ASP A 402 -4.92 -22.21 -15.65
C ASP A 402 -4.70 -20.83 -16.32
N PRO A 403 -5.41 -20.57 -17.43
CA PRO A 403 -5.15 -19.39 -18.25
C PRO A 403 -5.65 -18.09 -17.63
N ILE A 404 -6.50 -18.13 -16.60
CA ILE A 404 -6.98 -16.93 -15.91
C ILE A 404 -5.88 -16.46 -14.98
N GLN A 405 -5.54 -17.30 -14.01
CA GLN A 405 -4.53 -16.96 -13.00
C GLN A 405 -3.15 -16.75 -13.62
N SER A 406 -2.82 -17.44 -14.72
CA SER A 406 -1.58 -17.17 -15.47
C SER A 406 -1.52 -15.79 -16.12
N SER A 407 -2.67 -15.17 -16.41
CA SER A 407 -2.75 -13.94 -17.22
C SER A 407 -3.08 -12.70 -16.41
N VAL A 408 -3.48 -12.85 -15.15
CA VAL A 408 -3.87 -11.73 -14.30
C VAL A 408 -2.62 -10.97 -13.83
N ALA A 409 -2.63 -9.66 -14.08
CA ALA A 409 -1.63 -8.71 -13.61
C ALA A 409 -2.31 -7.35 -13.36
N TYR A 410 -3.15 -7.30 -12.32
CA TYR A 410 -3.93 -6.10 -11.98
C TYR A 410 -3.03 -4.89 -11.77
N LEU A 411 -3.43 -3.75 -12.33
CA LEU A 411 -2.86 -2.44 -12.08
C LEU A 411 -3.95 -1.57 -11.43
N ASP A 412 -3.92 -1.51 -10.11
CA ASP A 412 -5.07 -1.12 -9.30
C ASP A 412 -5.51 0.34 -9.49
N SER A 413 -4.65 1.23 -9.99
CA SER A 413 -5.01 2.61 -10.29
C SER A 413 -6.06 2.74 -11.41
N TYR A 414 -6.19 1.71 -12.27
CA TYR A 414 -7.31 1.57 -13.22
C TYR A 414 -8.66 1.64 -12.48
N TYR A 415 -8.83 0.79 -11.45
CA TYR A 415 -10.00 0.77 -10.57
C TYR A 415 -10.01 1.93 -9.56
N GLY A 416 -8.83 2.39 -9.16
CA GLY A 416 -8.59 3.53 -8.28
C GLY A 416 -8.55 3.19 -6.82
N PHE A 417 -7.58 3.71 -6.09
CA PHE A 417 -7.59 3.66 -4.63
C PHE A 417 -8.64 4.59 -4.01
N GLY A 418 -8.92 5.71 -4.66
CA GLY A 418 -9.81 6.76 -4.17
C GLY A 418 -11.28 6.36 -4.03
N PRO A 419 -11.92 5.73 -5.02
CA PRO A 419 -13.32 5.33 -4.99
C PRO A 419 -13.61 4.27 -3.95
N TYR A 420 -12.61 3.46 -3.62
CA TYR A 420 -12.74 2.36 -2.68
C TYR A 420 -12.12 2.68 -1.31
N ALA A 421 -11.79 3.95 -1.05
CA ALA A 421 -11.33 4.41 0.26
C ALA A 421 -12.52 4.67 1.20
N PHE A 422 -13.24 3.61 1.55
CA PHE A 422 -14.49 3.67 2.31
C PHE A 422 -14.33 4.25 3.73
N GLU A 423 -15.47 4.51 4.37
CA GLU A 423 -15.53 4.94 5.78
C GLU A 423 -14.83 3.92 6.69
N LEU A 424 -13.98 4.41 7.60
CA LEU A 424 -13.23 3.55 8.52
C LEU A 424 -14.08 3.14 9.73
N VAL A 425 -13.94 1.89 10.17
CA VAL A 425 -14.61 1.38 11.36
C VAL A 425 -13.91 1.89 12.63
N LYS A 426 -14.48 2.93 13.23
CA LYS A 426 -13.92 3.61 14.41
C LYS A 426 -13.69 2.66 15.58
N GLY A 427 -12.47 2.61 16.09
CA GLY A 427 -12.06 1.74 17.18
C GLY A 427 -11.49 0.39 16.75
N TYR A 428 -11.61 0.05 15.46
CA TYR A 428 -11.04 -1.16 14.86
C TYR A 428 -9.92 -0.79 13.89
N ASP A 429 -10.22 -0.06 12.81
CA ASP A 429 -9.23 0.35 11.81
C ASP A 429 -8.25 1.39 12.36
N CYS A 430 -8.76 2.27 13.22
CA CYS A 430 -7.99 3.26 13.96
C CYS A 430 -8.47 3.35 15.41
N PRO A 431 -7.65 3.85 16.35
CA PRO A 431 -8.08 4.07 17.73
C PRO A 431 -9.32 4.97 17.79
N VAL A 432 -10.18 4.74 18.79
CA VAL A 432 -11.46 5.46 18.95
C VAL A 432 -11.27 6.98 19.03
N TYR A 433 -10.16 7.44 19.62
CA TYR A 433 -9.86 8.87 19.81
C TYR A 433 -9.25 9.56 18.57
N ALA A 434 -9.07 8.84 17.46
CA ALA A 434 -8.48 9.40 16.25
C ALA A 434 -9.31 10.59 15.70
N THR A 435 -8.64 11.51 15.03
CA THR A 435 -9.32 12.54 14.23
C THR A 435 -9.55 11.98 12.84
N TYR A 436 -10.81 11.88 12.43
CA TYR A 436 -11.19 11.39 11.12
C TYR A 436 -11.41 12.55 10.15
N LEU A 437 -11.04 12.35 8.88
CA LEU A 437 -11.16 13.33 7.80
C LEU A 437 -11.82 12.65 6.60
N ASN A 438 -12.73 13.38 5.95
CA ASN A 438 -13.34 12.91 4.71
C ASN A 438 -12.35 12.99 3.53
N SER A 439 -12.56 12.11 2.57
CA SER A 439 -12.04 12.18 1.20
C SER A 439 -13.20 12.19 0.20
N SER A 440 -12.94 12.66 -1.03
CA SER A 440 -13.93 12.65 -2.09
C SER A 440 -13.31 12.39 -3.45
N PHE A 441 -14.14 11.92 -4.38
CA PHE A 441 -13.77 11.70 -5.76
C PHE A 441 -14.95 12.03 -6.69
N TYR A 442 -14.64 12.26 -7.97
CA TYR A 442 -15.64 12.46 -9.02
C TYR A 442 -15.79 11.18 -9.84
N VAL A 443 -17.04 10.85 -10.18
CA VAL A 443 -17.40 9.85 -11.19
C VAL A 443 -18.80 10.21 -11.71
N SER A 444 -19.16 9.86 -12.95
CA SER A 444 -20.55 9.93 -13.46
C SER A 444 -21.35 11.21 -13.13
N GLU A 445 -20.75 12.39 -13.32
CA GLU A 445 -21.36 13.69 -12.98
C GLU A 445 -21.76 13.89 -11.50
N THR A 446 -21.20 13.13 -10.58
CA THR A 446 -21.40 13.23 -9.13
C THR A 446 -20.07 13.44 -8.42
N THR A 447 -20.13 13.92 -7.17
CA THR A 447 -19.04 13.77 -6.22
C THR A 447 -19.50 12.85 -5.12
N HIS A 448 -18.68 11.85 -4.89
CA HIS A 448 -18.83 10.85 -3.83
C HIS A 448 -17.90 11.27 -2.70
N THR A 449 -18.43 11.30 -1.47
CA THR A 449 -17.70 11.69 -0.27
C THR A 449 -17.72 10.53 0.70
N HIS A 450 -16.56 9.92 0.86
CA HIS A 450 -16.34 8.94 1.92
C HIS A 450 -16.14 9.67 3.24
N ILE A 451 -17.12 9.52 4.11
CA ILE A 451 -17.08 10.10 5.46
C ILE A 451 -16.02 9.37 6.27
N ASP A 452 -15.22 10.09 7.05
CA ASP A 452 -14.28 9.50 8.01
C ASP A 452 -13.34 8.41 7.42
N SER A 453 -12.97 8.55 6.15
CA SER A 453 -12.14 7.60 5.39
C SER A 453 -10.63 7.70 5.63
N LEU A 454 -10.19 8.82 6.21
CA LEU A 454 -8.81 9.02 6.66
C LEU A 454 -8.81 9.20 8.18
N CYS A 455 -7.80 8.65 8.87
CA CYS A 455 -7.64 8.87 10.30
C CYS A 455 -6.23 9.38 10.65
N VAL A 456 -6.17 10.31 11.60
CA VAL A 456 -4.94 10.88 12.17
C VAL A 456 -4.93 10.60 13.68
N PHE A 457 -3.87 9.99 14.20
CA PHE A 457 -3.79 9.65 15.62
C PHE A 457 -2.35 9.56 16.14
N GLU A 458 -2.15 9.84 17.43
CA GLU A 458 -0.93 9.44 18.14
C GLU A 458 -1.07 8.01 18.67
N TYR A 459 0.04 7.28 18.77
CA TYR A 459 0.10 5.95 19.38
C TYR A 459 1.34 5.81 20.28
N ASP A 460 1.19 5.31 21.50
CA ASP A 460 2.30 4.95 22.39
C ASP A 460 2.70 3.50 22.10
N ALA A 461 3.83 3.31 21.45
CA ALA A 461 4.29 2.00 21.02
C ALA A 461 4.49 1.06 22.22
N ASP A 462 4.41 -0.24 21.98
CA ASP A 462 4.64 -1.28 22.98
C ASP A 462 6.11 -1.40 23.42
N TYR A 463 7.02 -0.66 22.79
CA TYR A 463 8.43 -0.55 23.15
C TYR A 463 8.89 0.92 23.33
N PRO A 464 9.86 1.20 24.23
CA PRO A 464 10.43 2.53 24.38
C PRO A 464 11.36 2.90 23.22
N ILE A 465 11.43 4.18 22.86
CA ILE A 465 12.28 4.65 21.75
C ILE A 465 13.77 4.48 22.08
N GLN A 466 14.14 4.65 23.35
CA GLN A 466 15.47 4.32 23.86
C GLN A 466 15.45 4.14 25.38
N ARG A 467 16.38 3.30 25.88
CA ARG A 467 16.56 3.05 27.32
C ARG A 467 18.01 2.66 27.67
N HIS A 468 18.44 2.95 28.89
CA HIS A 468 19.74 2.52 29.41
C HIS A 468 19.68 2.20 30.91
N SER A 469 20.57 1.34 31.39
CA SER A 469 20.63 0.93 32.80
C SER A 469 22.07 0.73 33.25
N THR A 470 22.39 1.18 34.46
CA THR A 470 23.67 1.02 35.14
C THR A 470 23.46 0.43 36.54
N SER A 471 24.55 0.27 37.29
CA SER A 471 24.51 -0.08 38.72
C SER A 471 23.76 0.92 39.60
N ASP A 472 23.60 2.16 39.13
CA ASP A 472 23.17 3.28 39.98
C ASP A 472 21.94 4.02 39.41
N TYR A 473 21.61 3.83 38.13
CA TYR A 473 20.43 4.44 37.53
C TYR A 473 19.84 3.67 36.34
N VAL A 474 18.58 3.95 36.03
CA VAL A 474 17.88 3.53 34.81
C VAL A 474 17.26 4.76 34.15
N SER A 475 17.33 4.86 32.82
CA SER A 475 16.62 5.86 32.03
C SER A 475 15.82 5.22 30.90
N SER A 476 14.64 5.76 30.59
CA SER A 476 13.78 5.29 29.50
C SER A 476 12.99 6.45 28.92
N THR A 477 12.83 6.47 27.60
CA THR A 477 11.97 7.42 26.88
C THR A 477 10.84 6.66 26.20
N LYS A 478 9.60 7.16 26.28
CA LYS A 478 8.45 6.56 25.57
C LYS A 478 8.60 6.73 24.05
N ASN A 479 8.06 5.78 23.29
CA ASN A 479 7.97 5.91 21.83
C ASN A 479 6.55 6.30 21.45
N VAL A 480 6.29 7.59 21.33
CA VAL A 480 4.99 8.07 20.82
C VAL A 480 5.20 8.57 19.41
N TYR A 481 4.36 8.12 18.48
CA TYR A 481 4.42 8.50 17.07
C TYR A 481 3.04 8.93 16.55
N LEU A 482 3.02 9.76 15.52
CA LEU A 482 1.80 10.12 14.78
C LEU A 482 1.60 9.17 13.59
N THR A 483 0.36 8.82 13.29
CA THR A 483 -0.03 8.07 12.08
C THR A 483 -1.11 8.81 11.30
N LEU A 484 -0.96 8.89 9.98
CA LEU A 484 -2.04 9.12 9.01
C LEU A 484 -2.32 7.79 8.30
N ARG A 485 -3.59 7.38 8.21
CA ARG A 485 -3.99 6.11 7.58
C ARG A 485 -5.18 6.28 6.66
N SER A 486 -5.20 5.44 5.62
CA SER A 486 -6.32 5.17 4.70
C SER A 486 -6.39 3.67 4.44
N VAL A 487 -7.59 3.16 4.15
CA VAL A 487 -7.83 1.79 3.72
C VAL A 487 -8.59 1.85 2.41
N SER A 488 -8.10 1.18 1.37
CA SER A 488 -8.79 1.03 0.09
C SER A 488 -9.14 -0.44 -0.15
N THR A 489 -10.42 -0.74 -0.38
CA THR A 489 -10.93 -2.10 -0.60
C THR A 489 -11.29 -2.32 -2.06
N ILE A 490 -10.31 -2.72 -2.87
CA ILE A 490 -10.46 -2.84 -4.33
C ILE A 490 -10.83 -4.28 -4.66
N GLY A 491 -12.09 -4.49 -5.05
CA GLY A 491 -12.64 -5.83 -5.22
C GLY A 491 -12.45 -6.65 -3.95
N ASN A 492 -11.67 -7.73 -4.04
CA ASN A 492 -11.44 -8.67 -2.95
C ASN A 492 -10.36 -8.23 -1.93
N TYR A 493 -9.51 -7.23 -2.24
CA TYR A 493 -8.36 -6.88 -1.40
C TYR A 493 -8.60 -5.62 -0.56
N ASP A 494 -8.20 -5.68 0.72
CA ASP A 494 -8.12 -4.52 1.61
C ASP A 494 -6.67 -4.05 1.77
N TYR A 495 -6.32 -2.89 1.23
CA TYR A 495 -5.00 -2.28 1.38
C TYR A 495 -5.00 -1.18 2.44
N MET A 496 -4.38 -1.44 3.59
CA MET A 496 -4.20 -0.45 4.65
C MET A 496 -2.85 0.27 4.49
N THR A 497 -2.88 1.53 4.06
CA THR A 497 -1.69 2.39 3.91
C THR A 497 -1.53 3.30 5.12
N SER A 498 -0.35 3.29 5.74
CA SER A 498 -0.02 4.10 6.92
C SER A 498 1.26 4.92 6.73
N TYR A 499 1.16 6.23 6.96
CA TYR A 499 2.31 7.14 7.08
C TYR A 499 2.56 7.45 8.55
N THR A 500 3.76 7.16 9.06
CA THR A 500 4.10 7.32 10.49
C THR A 500 5.22 8.34 10.69
N PHE A 501 5.17 9.10 11.79
CA PHE A 501 6.13 10.14 12.12
C PHE A 501 6.58 9.99 13.58
N HIS A 502 7.89 9.86 13.81
CA HIS A 502 8.47 9.50 15.11
C HIS A 502 9.25 10.65 15.76
N MET A 503 9.38 10.64 17.09
CA MET A 503 10.06 11.71 17.84
C MET A 503 11.54 11.89 17.50
N ASP A 504 12.19 10.89 16.92
CA ASP A 504 13.58 10.92 16.45
C ASP A 504 13.73 11.53 15.05
N GLY A 505 12.63 11.90 14.38
CA GLY A 505 12.62 12.41 13.01
C GLY A 505 12.43 11.31 11.95
N THR A 506 12.21 10.05 12.35
CA THR A 506 11.96 8.96 11.41
C THR A 506 10.54 9.04 10.82
N ILE A 507 10.44 8.95 9.50
CA ILE A 507 9.19 8.82 8.75
C ILE A 507 9.06 7.37 8.30
N GLY A 508 7.88 6.76 8.39
CA GLY A 508 7.62 5.41 7.91
C GLY A 508 6.47 5.37 6.91
N VAL A 509 6.59 4.48 5.92
CA VAL A 509 5.52 4.12 4.99
C VAL A 509 5.31 2.62 5.11
N GLU A 510 4.08 2.21 5.40
CA GLU A 510 3.72 0.80 5.52
C GLU A 510 2.43 0.53 4.75
N VAL A 511 2.40 -0.60 4.05
CA VAL A 511 1.18 -1.19 3.52
C VAL A 511 0.97 -2.57 4.14
N ARG A 512 -0.29 -2.89 4.42
CA ARG A 512 -0.73 -4.23 4.80
C ARG A 512 -1.88 -4.65 3.90
N ALA A 513 -1.94 -5.94 3.57
CA ALA A 513 -3.03 -6.52 2.80
C ALA A 513 -3.88 -7.46 3.68
N SER A 514 -5.18 -7.44 3.46
CA SER A 514 -6.20 -8.33 4.04
C SER A 514 -7.26 -8.56 2.96
N GLY A 515 -8.42 -9.10 3.34
CA GLY A 515 -9.51 -9.37 2.43
C GLY A 515 -9.43 -10.78 1.86
N TYR A 516 -10.32 -11.08 0.93
CA TYR A 516 -10.33 -12.35 0.23
C TYR A 516 -9.16 -12.43 -0.75
N ILE A 517 -8.63 -13.62 -0.96
CA ILE A 517 -7.70 -13.87 -2.06
C ILE A 517 -8.48 -14.08 -3.35
N GLN A 518 -7.87 -13.78 -4.50
CA GLN A 518 -8.34 -14.39 -5.75
C GLN A 518 -7.78 -15.81 -5.83
N ALA A 519 -8.65 -16.80 -5.65
CA ALA A 519 -8.26 -18.19 -5.65
C ALA A 519 -8.22 -18.79 -7.06
N ALA A 520 -7.53 -19.92 -7.18
CA ALA A 520 -7.48 -20.73 -8.38
C ALA A 520 -8.29 -22.01 -8.22
N TYR A 521 -8.75 -22.60 -9.32
CA TYR A 521 -9.31 -23.95 -9.27
C TYR A 521 -8.20 -24.97 -8.99
N TYR A 522 -8.47 -26.00 -8.16
CA TYR A 522 -7.40 -26.89 -7.68
C TYR A 522 -6.75 -27.80 -8.74
N ALA A 523 -7.45 -28.09 -9.83
CA ALA A 523 -7.06 -29.15 -10.74
C ALA A 523 -5.80 -28.79 -11.53
N HIS A 524 -4.77 -29.64 -11.44
CA HIS A 524 -3.51 -29.49 -12.17
C HIS A 524 -2.72 -28.22 -11.82
N ASN A 525 -2.95 -27.64 -10.64
CA ASN A 525 -2.34 -26.38 -10.22
C ASN A 525 -1.27 -26.54 -9.11
N GLU A 526 -0.72 -27.73 -8.94
CA GLU A 526 0.16 -28.07 -7.80
C GLU A 526 1.50 -27.31 -7.80
N ASP A 527 1.97 -26.87 -8.96
CA ASP A 527 3.23 -26.11 -9.10
C ASP A 527 3.06 -24.60 -8.83
N PHE A 528 1.81 -24.11 -8.74
CA PHE A 528 1.48 -22.68 -8.64
C PHE A 528 0.64 -22.32 -7.41
N GLY A 529 0.52 -23.22 -6.44
CA GLY A 529 -0.19 -22.94 -5.20
C GLY A 529 -0.50 -24.17 -4.38
N TYR A 530 -0.93 -23.95 -3.13
CA TYR A 530 -1.39 -25.03 -2.27
C TYR A 530 -2.87 -25.29 -2.51
N ARG A 531 -3.28 -26.57 -2.45
CA ARG A 531 -4.70 -26.89 -2.26
C ARG A 531 -5.11 -26.58 -0.83
N ILE A 532 -5.97 -25.58 -0.65
CA ILE A 532 -6.37 -25.03 0.66
C ILE A 532 -7.82 -25.34 1.05
N HIS A 533 -8.63 -25.84 0.11
CA HIS A 533 -9.98 -26.35 0.40
C HIS A 533 -10.35 -27.51 -0.55
N ASP A 534 -11.60 -27.97 -0.51
CA ASP A 534 -12.10 -29.15 -1.22
C ASP A 534 -11.82 -29.14 -2.73
N ALA A 535 -12.00 -28.01 -3.42
CA ALA A 535 -11.67 -27.85 -4.84
C ALA A 535 -10.92 -26.53 -5.10
N LEU A 536 -10.25 -25.98 -4.07
CA LEU A 536 -9.63 -24.66 -4.10
C LEU A 536 -8.11 -24.75 -4.01
N SER A 537 -7.42 -24.10 -4.95
CA SER A 537 -6.02 -23.73 -4.82
C SER A 537 -5.92 -22.28 -4.36
N GLY A 538 -4.96 -21.99 -3.47
CA GLY A 538 -4.66 -20.63 -3.05
C GLY A 538 -4.06 -19.76 -4.15
N SER A 539 -3.65 -20.35 -5.28
CA SER A 539 -2.87 -19.66 -6.32
C SER A 539 -1.51 -19.17 -5.78
N MET A 540 -0.87 -18.28 -6.52
CA MET A 540 0.26 -17.48 -6.08
C MET A 540 0.27 -16.12 -6.79
N HIS A 541 0.75 -15.08 -6.11
CA HIS A 541 0.90 -13.76 -6.71
C HIS A 541 1.92 -12.90 -5.97
N ASP A 542 2.47 -11.92 -6.69
CA ASP A 542 3.28 -10.86 -6.12
C ASP A 542 2.43 -9.58 -5.98
N HIS A 543 2.41 -9.02 -4.77
CA HIS A 543 2.03 -7.64 -4.56
C HIS A 543 3.27 -6.75 -4.73
N VAL A 544 3.20 -5.72 -5.58
CA VAL A 544 4.25 -4.70 -5.71
C VAL A 544 3.60 -3.33 -5.77
N LEU A 545 3.87 -2.49 -4.78
CA LEU A 545 3.28 -1.16 -4.64
C LEU A 545 4.38 -0.11 -4.72
N ASN A 546 4.29 0.75 -5.74
CA ASN A 546 5.29 1.79 -5.99
C ASN A 546 4.96 3.07 -5.24
N PHE A 547 5.94 3.65 -4.58
CA PHE A 547 5.84 4.93 -3.88
C PHE A 547 6.85 5.92 -4.45
N LYS A 548 6.39 7.13 -4.73
CA LYS A 548 7.25 8.27 -5.02
C LYS A 548 7.68 8.90 -3.70
N ALA A 549 8.99 9.03 -3.49
CA ALA A 549 9.59 9.75 -2.37
C ALA A 549 10.54 10.82 -2.91
N ASP A 550 10.01 12.03 -3.10
CA ASP A 550 10.73 13.19 -3.63
C ASP A 550 11.43 13.95 -2.49
N PHE A 551 12.70 13.62 -2.25
CA PHE A 551 13.48 14.16 -1.14
C PHE A 551 14.14 15.48 -1.50
N ASP A 552 13.94 16.50 -0.65
CA ASP A 552 14.57 17.82 -0.76
C ASP A 552 15.44 18.08 0.49
N ILE A 553 16.48 17.27 0.69
CA ILE A 553 17.33 17.35 1.87
C ILE A 553 18.10 18.68 1.87
N LEU A 554 17.62 19.63 2.68
CA LEU A 554 18.22 20.97 2.82
C LEU A 554 18.27 21.75 1.50
N GLY A 555 17.25 21.54 0.66
CA GLY A 555 17.17 22.05 -0.71
C GLY A 555 17.14 20.92 -1.72
N VAL A 556 16.84 21.26 -2.97
CA VAL A 556 16.59 20.30 -4.05
C VAL A 556 17.85 19.56 -4.51
N ASN A 557 19.04 20.16 -4.45
CA ASN A 557 20.27 19.52 -4.95
C ASN A 557 20.79 18.46 -3.97
N ASN A 558 20.58 17.19 -4.28
CA ASN A 558 20.89 16.03 -3.45
C ASN A 558 21.69 14.97 -4.23
N SER A 559 22.14 13.93 -3.55
CA SER A 559 22.84 12.79 -4.15
C SER A 559 22.51 11.52 -3.39
N ILE A 560 22.67 10.38 -4.04
CA ILE A 560 22.57 9.07 -3.39
C ILE A 560 23.95 8.58 -2.99
N GLU A 561 24.18 8.38 -1.70
CA GLU A 561 25.36 7.69 -1.18
C GLU A 561 24.98 6.25 -0.78
N LEU A 562 25.72 5.29 -1.32
CA LEU A 562 25.69 3.90 -0.87
C LEU A 562 26.84 3.68 0.10
N THR A 563 26.54 3.23 1.31
CA THR A 563 27.52 2.85 2.32
C THR A 563 27.43 1.36 2.62
N THR A 564 28.41 0.59 2.18
CA THR A 564 28.48 -0.87 2.33
C THR A 564 29.39 -1.27 3.47
N VAL A 565 28.92 -2.18 4.33
CA VAL A 565 29.74 -2.86 5.34
C VAL A 565 30.39 -4.10 4.71
N ALA A 566 31.66 -3.98 4.33
CA ALA A 566 32.38 -5.03 3.61
C ALA A 566 33.37 -5.79 4.51
N PRO A 567 33.48 -7.13 4.40
CA PRO A 567 34.53 -7.89 5.08
C PRO A 567 35.90 -7.65 4.42
N VAL A 568 36.94 -7.45 5.22
CA VAL A 568 38.30 -7.24 4.73
C VAL A 568 39.34 -7.97 5.59
N THR A 569 40.43 -8.39 4.96
CA THR A 569 41.63 -8.85 5.66
C THR A 569 42.66 -7.74 5.66
N ARG A 570 42.96 -7.15 6.83
CA ARG A 570 43.81 -5.95 6.92
C ARG A 570 44.89 -6.10 7.98
N THR A 571 46.09 -5.65 7.66
CA THR A 571 47.17 -5.46 8.64
C THR A 571 47.11 -4.03 9.17
N PHE A 572 47.22 -3.86 10.48
CA PHE A 572 47.24 -2.56 11.15
C PHE A 572 48.63 -2.19 11.64
N THR A 573 48.89 -0.90 11.83
CA THR A 573 50.19 -0.38 12.33
C THR A 573 50.59 -1.00 13.67
N TRP A 574 49.62 -1.31 14.53
CA TRP A 574 49.81 -1.96 15.84
C TRP A 574 49.81 -3.49 15.80
N SER A 575 49.51 -4.10 14.65
CA SER A 575 49.35 -5.57 14.55
C SER A 575 50.66 -6.34 14.34
N GLY A 576 51.79 -5.64 14.14
CA GLY A 576 53.10 -6.27 13.98
C GLY A 576 53.21 -7.19 12.76
N GLY A 577 52.60 -6.80 11.64
CA GLY A 577 52.60 -7.59 10.40
C GLY A 577 51.58 -8.73 10.35
N ARG A 578 50.73 -8.87 11.39
CA ARG A 578 49.66 -9.88 11.41
C ARG A 578 48.38 -9.32 10.82
N SER A 579 47.91 -9.94 9.75
CA SER A 579 46.59 -9.65 9.19
C SER A 579 45.48 -10.00 10.17
N ARG A 580 44.42 -9.18 10.19
CA ARG A 580 43.17 -9.46 10.89
C ARG A 580 42.01 -9.48 9.90
N ASN A 581 41.17 -10.50 10.02
CA ASN A 581 39.88 -10.53 9.36
C ASN A 581 38.95 -9.60 10.16
N THR A 582 38.41 -8.58 9.51
CA THR A 582 37.62 -7.51 10.09
C THR A 582 36.63 -7.00 9.04
N MET A 583 35.98 -5.86 9.28
CA MET A 583 35.15 -5.16 8.32
C MET A 583 35.62 -3.73 8.08
N THR A 584 35.15 -3.11 7.01
CA THR A 584 35.34 -1.70 6.65
C THR A 584 34.04 -1.11 6.11
N LEU A 585 33.96 0.22 6.04
CA LEU A 585 32.93 0.91 5.25
C LEU A 585 33.48 1.23 3.87
N GLU A 586 32.72 0.92 2.84
CA GLU A 586 32.94 1.32 1.46
C GLU A 586 31.83 2.30 1.08
N ARG A 587 32.19 3.49 0.61
CA ARG A 587 31.23 4.55 0.27
C ARG A 587 31.36 4.88 -1.21
N SER A 588 30.23 4.99 -1.90
CA SER A 588 30.13 5.44 -3.29
C SER A 588 28.95 6.39 -3.45
N ILE A 589 29.05 7.30 -4.42
CA ILE A 589 27.96 8.20 -4.82
C ILE A 589 27.53 7.80 -6.21
N LEU A 590 26.23 7.63 -6.43
CA LEU A 590 25.69 7.33 -7.76
C LEU A 590 25.92 8.53 -8.69
N SER A 591 26.45 8.27 -9.88
CA SER A 591 26.73 9.36 -10.82
C SER A 591 25.54 9.73 -11.71
N SER A 592 24.81 8.73 -12.21
CA SER A 592 23.73 8.88 -13.19
C SER A 592 22.65 7.82 -12.99
N GLU A 593 21.54 8.00 -13.70
CA GLU A 593 20.41 7.08 -13.75
C GLU A 593 20.76 5.69 -14.28
N ASP A 594 21.85 5.54 -15.03
CA ASP A 594 22.37 4.22 -15.46
C ASP A 594 22.70 3.30 -14.27
N GLU A 595 23.01 3.89 -13.12
CA GLU A 595 23.25 3.20 -11.85
C GLU A 595 22.05 3.33 -10.87
N GLY A 596 20.97 3.97 -11.33
CA GLY A 596 19.84 4.39 -10.51
C GLY A 596 18.84 3.28 -10.17
N ARG A 597 18.92 2.11 -10.80
CA ARG A 597 18.02 0.95 -10.56
C ARG A 597 18.77 -0.17 -9.85
N PHE A 598 18.39 -0.48 -8.61
CA PHE A 598 19.09 -1.50 -7.82
C PHE A 598 18.22 -2.07 -6.70
N ASN A 599 18.65 -3.21 -6.17
CA ASN A 599 17.95 -3.95 -5.13
C ASN A 599 18.62 -3.80 -3.75
N TRP A 600 17.90 -4.13 -2.69
CA TRP A 600 18.49 -4.21 -1.36
C TRP A 600 19.63 -5.23 -1.33
N GLY A 601 20.78 -4.82 -0.79
CA GLY A 601 21.99 -5.65 -0.80
C GLY A 601 21.86 -6.93 0.05
N PRO A 602 22.59 -8.00 -0.30
CA PRO A 602 22.57 -9.24 0.46
C PRO A 602 22.97 -9.00 1.93
N ASN A 603 22.34 -9.72 2.85
CA ASN A 603 22.56 -9.58 4.29
C ASN A 603 22.31 -8.14 4.82
N GLY A 604 21.62 -7.27 4.07
CA GLY A 604 21.39 -5.88 4.46
C GLY A 604 22.68 -5.08 4.64
N ALA A 605 23.76 -5.46 3.95
CA ALA A 605 25.09 -4.89 4.16
C ALA A 605 25.25 -3.46 3.60
N THR A 606 24.42 -3.07 2.65
CA THR A 606 24.46 -1.76 1.99
C THR A 606 23.35 -0.86 2.51
N MET A 607 23.72 0.33 2.96
CA MET A 607 22.80 1.38 3.38
C MET A 607 22.69 2.44 2.28
N MET A 608 21.46 2.83 1.96
CA MET A 608 21.16 3.87 0.97
C MET A 608 20.83 5.18 1.69
N HIS A 609 21.52 6.25 1.35
CA HIS A 609 21.34 7.58 1.93
C HIS A 609 21.03 8.58 0.83
N VAL A 610 19.97 9.38 1.01
CA VAL A 610 19.78 10.63 0.29
C VAL A 610 20.50 11.72 1.06
N ILE A 611 21.52 12.32 0.47
CA ILE A 611 22.41 13.29 1.13
C ILE A 611 22.45 14.62 0.37
N ASN A 612 22.83 15.67 1.07
CA ASN A 612 23.24 16.93 0.46
C ASN A 612 24.75 17.13 0.72
N GLN A 613 25.55 17.11 -0.35
CA GLN A 613 27.01 17.19 -0.25
C GLN A 613 27.52 18.57 0.13
N ASP A 614 26.74 19.62 -0.16
CA ASP A 614 27.07 21.01 0.17
C ASP A 614 26.70 21.35 1.63
N ALA A 615 25.87 20.53 2.27
CA ALA A 615 25.45 20.70 3.65
C ALA A 615 26.07 19.66 4.59
N ARG A 616 27.22 20.01 5.19
CA ARG A 616 27.88 19.17 6.19
C ARG A 616 27.43 19.49 7.61
N ASN A 617 27.41 18.46 8.47
CA ASN A 617 27.23 18.64 9.90
C ASN A 617 28.53 19.19 10.56
N PRO A 618 28.52 19.55 11.86
CA PRO A 618 29.71 20.08 12.55
C PRO A 618 30.93 19.15 12.58
N TYR A 619 30.78 17.88 12.19
CA TYR A 619 31.83 16.86 12.15
C TYR A 619 32.35 16.60 10.73
N GLY A 620 31.85 17.34 9.73
CA GLY A 620 32.29 17.23 8.34
C GLY A 620 31.62 16.10 7.56
N GLU A 621 30.61 15.41 8.10
CA GLU A 621 29.84 14.39 7.37
C GLU A 621 28.65 15.03 6.64
N TYR A 622 28.27 14.44 5.50
CA TYR A 622 27.10 14.89 4.74
C TYR A 622 25.81 14.70 5.54
N ARG A 623 24.91 15.68 5.48
CA ARG A 623 23.60 15.59 6.12
C ARG A 623 22.65 14.90 5.17
N GLY A 624 21.90 13.92 5.67
CA GLY A 624 21.01 13.11 4.84
C GLY A 624 19.90 12.41 5.60
N TYR A 625 19.10 11.66 4.85
CA TYR A 625 18.18 10.66 5.36
C TYR A 625 18.57 9.30 4.80
N ARG A 626 18.58 8.29 5.66
CA ARG A 626 18.74 6.90 5.25
C ARG A 626 17.38 6.33 4.90
N VAL A 627 17.29 5.65 3.76
CA VAL A 627 16.14 4.82 3.37
C VAL A 627 16.45 3.37 3.75
N LEU A 628 15.51 2.68 4.41
CA LEU A 628 15.68 1.28 4.80
C LEU A 628 14.37 0.47 4.73
N PRO A 629 14.42 -0.83 4.39
CA PRO A 629 13.25 -1.71 4.41
C PRO A 629 12.96 -2.17 5.85
N ALA A 630 12.09 -1.46 6.55
CA ALA A 630 11.80 -1.67 7.97
C ALA A 630 10.90 -2.89 8.24
N ALA A 631 10.02 -3.24 7.31
CA ALA A 631 9.08 -4.36 7.45
C ALA A 631 9.19 -5.39 6.31
N GLY A 632 10.36 -5.46 5.64
CA GLY A 632 10.53 -6.25 4.42
C GLY A 632 9.92 -5.56 3.21
N THR A 633 10.44 -5.87 2.01
CA THR A 633 9.94 -5.44 0.70
C THR A 633 10.26 -6.53 -0.32
N ALA A 634 9.60 -6.48 -1.48
CA ALA A 634 9.92 -7.28 -2.65
C ALA A 634 9.56 -6.52 -3.92
N HIS A 635 10.23 -6.85 -5.02
CA HIS A 635 9.88 -6.47 -6.39
C HIS A 635 9.27 -7.66 -7.12
N LEU A 636 8.77 -7.43 -8.34
CA LEU A 636 8.15 -8.47 -9.16
C LEU A 636 9.15 -9.59 -9.46
N THR A 637 8.74 -10.84 -9.21
CA THR A 637 9.55 -12.03 -9.50
C THR A 637 9.65 -12.30 -11.00
N VAL A 638 8.54 -12.10 -11.72
CA VAL A 638 8.43 -12.39 -13.15
C VAL A 638 9.29 -11.41 -13.94
N GLN A 639 10.22 -11.96 -14.72
CA GLN A 639 11.05 -11.20 -15.66
C GLN A 639 10.37 -11.21 -17.03
N ASP A 640 10.46 -10.07 -17.74
CA ASP A 640 9.90 -9.93 -19.10
C ASP A 640 8.44 -10.42 -19.18
N SER A 641 7.63 -10.04 -18.18
CA SER A 641 6.24 -10.47 -18.03
C SER A 641 5.43 -10.25 -19.31
N SER A 642 4.89 -11.33 -19.86
CA SER A 642 4.03 -11.26 -21.06
C SER A 642 2.71 -10.54 -20.79
N ASN A 643 2.22 -10.57 -19.55
CA ASN A 643 0.98 -9.88 -19.15
C ASN A 643 1.19 -8.36 -19.12
N LEU A 644 2.38 -7.91 -18.68
CA LEU A 644 2.65 -6.50 -18.45
C LEU A 644 3.33 -5.81 -19.62
N ALA A 645 4.17 -6.51 -20.39
CA ALA A 645 5.05 -5.92 -21.39
C ALA A 645 5.75 -4.64 -20.87
N HIS A 646 5.26 -3.45 -21.22
CA HIS A 646 5.81 -2.16 -20.81
C HIS A 646 5.00 -1.42 -19.73
N ALA A 647 3.85 -1.96 -19.31
CA ALA A 647 2.88 -1.28 -18.46
C ALA A 647 3.35 -1.00 -17.02
N ALA A 648 4.35 -1.74 -16.52
CA ALA A 648 4.79 -1.66 -15.13
C ALA A 648 6.30 -1.90 -14.91
N HIS A 649 7.16 -1.31 -15.75
CA HIS A 649 8.62 -1.40 -15.57
C HIS A 649 9.14 -0.86 -14.21
N TRP A 650 8.33 -0.06 -13.51
CA TRP A 650 8.60 0.36 -12.14
C TRP A 650 8.61 -0.82 -11.15
N ALA A 651 8.02 -1.98 -11.46
CA ALA A 651 7.89 -3.12 -10.54
C ALA A 651 9.16 -3.99 -10.47
N GLU A 652 10.17 -3.75 -11.30
CA GLU A 652 11.30 -4.66 -11.55
C GLU A 652 12.45 -4.58 -10.53
N TYR A 653 12.50 -3.52 -9.71
CA TYR A 653 13.59 -3.27 -8.76
C TYR A 653 13.04 -2.77 -7.42
N ASP A 654 13.75 -3.00 -6.32
CA ASP A 654 13.33 -2.49 -5.01
C ASP A 654 13.40 -0.96 -4.94
N ILE A 655 14.46 -0.38 -5.51
CA ILE A 655 14.81 1.04 -5.44
C ILE A 655 15.21 1.54 -6.81
N GLN A 656 14.63 2.67 -7.19
CA GLN A 656 14.87 3.32 -8.47
C GLN A 656 15.01 4.81 -8.26
N VAL A 657 15.99 5.44 -8.89
CA VAL A 657 16.31 6.86 -8.68
C VAL A 657 16.41 7.55 -10.03
N THR A 658 15.62 8.60 -10.20
CA THR A 658 15.59 9.44 -11.40
C THR A 658 15.84 10.89 -11.01
N ARG A 659 16.21 11.71 -11.98
CA ARG A 659 16.16 13.15 -11.83
C ARG A 659 14.69 13.59 -11.75
N GLN A 660 14.42 14.64 -10.98
CA GLN A 660 13.07 15.20 -10.91
C GLN A 660 12.75 15.98 -12.19
N HIS A 661 11.58 15.69 -12.77
CA HIS A 661 10.95 16.50 -13.81
C HIS A 661 9.47 16.70 -13.56
N ASP A 662 8.96 17.88 -13.92
CA ASP A 662 7.52 18.16 -13.88
C ASP A 662 6.72 17.37 -14.95
N HIS A 663 7.39 16.87 -16.01
CA HIS A 663 6.80 15.97 -17.01
C HIS A 663 6.84 14.48 -16.61
N GLU A 664 7.39 14.16 -15.45
CA GLU A 664 7.44 12.80 -14.90
C GLU A 664 6.78 12.77 -13.51
N PRO A 665 5.53 13.27 -13.37
CA PRO A 665 4.93 13.42 -12.06
C PRO A 665 4.55 12.09 -11.42
N ARG A 666 4.31 11.04 -12.23
CA ARG A 666 3.84 9.72 -11.79
C ARG A 666 4.59 8.58 -12.46
N ALA A 667 4.74 7.45 -11.77
CA ALA A 667 5.38 6.25 -12.33
C ALA A 667 4.44 5.40 -13.22
N ALA A 668 3.14 5.63 -13.14
CA ALA A 668 2.11 4.88 -13.86
C ALA A 668 0.94 5.79 -14.29
N HIS A 669 0.08 5.24 -15.13
CA HIS A 669 -1.20 5.83 -15.54
C HIS A 669 -2.32 4.81 -15.33
N ALA A 670 -3.51 5.27 -14.94
CA ALA A 670 -4.69 4.41 -14.72
C ALA A 670 -5.03 3.51 -15.92
N TYR A 671 -4.67 3.94 -17.13
CA TYR A 671 -4.93 3.21 -18.38
C TYR A 671 -3.67 2.59 -19.01
N ASN A 672 -2.62 2.33 -18.24
CA ASN A 672 -1.46 1.56 -18.73
C ASN A 672 -1.86 0.16 -19.23
N SER A 673 -2.84 -0.49 -18.57
CA SER A 673 -3.37 -1.81 -18.96
C SER A 673 -4.06 -1.83 -20.33
N GLN A 674 -4.56 -0.68 -20.79
CA GLN A 674 -5.32 -0.56 -22.03
C GLN A 674 -4.43 -0.62 -23.29
N ASP A 675 -3.12 -0.39 -23.15
CA ASP A 675 -2.12 -0.54 -24.22
C ASP A 675 -0.77 -0.96 -23.63
N ILE A 676 -0.63 -2.23 -23.24
CA ILE A 676 0.56 -2.73 -22.53
C ILE A 676 1.87 -2.59 -23.32
N HIS A 677 1.77 -2.50 -24.65
CA HIS A 677 2.92 -2.35 -25.55
C HIS A 677 3.31 -0.89 -25.82
N ASN A 678 2.41 0.06 -25.56
CA ASN A 678 2.68 1.49 -25.69
C ASN A 678 1.87 2.25 -24.63
N PRO A 679 2.14 2.03 -23.33
CA PRO A 679 1.33 2.61 -22.25
C PRO A 679 1.47 4.14 -22.22
N PRO A 680 0.48 4.89 -21.68
CA PRO A 680 0.62 6.33 -21.47
C PRO A 680 1.89 6.73 -20.70
N VAL A 681 2.23 5.98 -19.65
CA VAL A 681 3.48 6.14 -18.91
C VAL A 681 4.28 4.84 -18.98
N ASN A 682 5.40 4.90 -19.67
CA ASN A 682 6.42 3.86 -19.69
C ASN A 682 7.58 4.27 -18.76
N PHE A 683 7.59 3.71 -17.55
CA PHE A 683 8.58 4.09 -16.53
C PHE A 683 10.04 3.84 -16.94
N ALA A 684 10.30 2.90 -17.87
CA ALA A 684 11.65 2.66 -18.35
C ALA A 684 12.24 3.88 -19.11
N GLU A 685 11.39 4.74 -19.67
CA GLU A 685 11.82 5.95 -20.40
C GLU A 685 12.32 7.06 -19.48
N PHE A 686 12.12 6.96 -18.16
CA PHE A 686 12.67 7.92 -17.19
C PHE A 686 14.19 7.73 -16.98
N PHE A 687 14.78 6.64 -17.48
CA PHE A 687 16.20 6.34 -17.30
C PHE A 687 16.94 6.61 -18.63
N ASP A 688 17.25 7.88 -18.88
CA ASP A 688 17.93 8.32 -20.12
C ASP A 688 19.41 8.72 -19.90
N GLY A 689 19.94 8.40 -18.71
CA GLY A 689 21.35 8.57 -18.35
C GLY A 689 21.65 9.92 -17.70
N GLU A 690 20.62 10.61 -17.18
CA GLU A 690 20.80 11.90 -16.54
C GLU A 690 21.63 11.84 -15.25
N PRO A 691 22.32 12.95 -14.89
CA PRO A 691 23.15 12.99 -13.70
C PRO A 691 22.32 13.04 -12.41
N LEU A 692 22.74 12.27 -11.40
CA LEU A 692 22.10 12.19 -10.07
C LEU A 692 22.94 12.83 -8.95
N ASN A 693 24.09 13.41 -9.28
CA ASN A 693 25.03 13.98 -8.31
C ASN A 693 24.80 15.48 -8.12
N GLN A 694 24.27 15.87 -6.95
CA GLN A 694 23.87 17.23 -6.56
C GLN A 694 22.80 17.83 -7.49
N THR A 695 21.79 17.03 -7.82
CA THR A 695 20.61 17.41 -8.61
C THR A 695 19.32 17.19 -7.80
N ASP A 696 18.21 17.73 -8.28
CA ASP A 696 16.88 17.35 -7.79
C ASP A 696 16.60 15.91 -8.23
N LEU A 697 16.35 15.02 -7.27
CA LEU A 697 16.22 13.59 -7.49
C LEU A 697 14.96 13.05 -6.81
N VAL A 698 14.37 12.03 -7.42
CA VAL A 698 13.22 11.31 -6.89
C VAL A 698 13.63 9.87 -6.61
N VAL A 699 13.27 9.37 -5.43
CA VAL A 699 13.45 7.96 -5.08
C VAL A 699 12.12 7.25 -5.22
N TRP A 700 12.03 6.31 -6.14
CA TRP A 700 10.87 5.44 -6.36
C TRP A 700 11.11 4.11 -5.63
N LEU A 701 10.21 3.78 -4.71
CA LEU A 701 10.38 2.66 -3.78
C LEU A 701 9.27 1.64 -3.98
N ASN A 702 9.63 0.38 -4.13
CA ASN A 702 8.67 -0.70 -4.12
C ASN A 702 8.54 -1.30 -2.72
N LEU A 703 7.32 -1.27 -2.22
CA LEU A 703 6.86 -2.18 -1.16
C LEU A 703 6.29 -3.43 -1.84
N GLY A 704 6.42 -4.60 -1.25
CA GLY A 704 5.90 -5.79 -1.89
C GLY A 704 6.01 -7.06 -1.08
N MET A 705 5.26 -8.07 -1.51
CA MET A 705 5.09 -9.36 -0.85
C MET A 705 4.97 -10.45 -1.91
N HIS A 706 5.68 -11.56 -1.71
CA HIS A 706 5.39 -12.81 -2.40
C HIS A 706 4.31 -13.55 -1.60
N HIS A 707 3.10 -13.67 -2.14
CA HIS A 707 1.98 -14.32 -1.46
C HIS A 707 1.66 -15.64 -2.14
N VAL A 708 1.85 -16.73 -1.39
CA VAL A 708 1.39 -18.07 -1.77
C VAL A 708 0.34 -18.47 -0.73
N PRO A 709 -0.94 -18.13 -0.95
CA PRO A 709 -1.97 -18.31 0.07
C PRO A 709 -2.06 -19.74 0.59
N HIS A 710 -2.19 -19.86 1.90
CA HIS A 710 -2.35 -21.12 2.61
C HIS A 710 -3.70 -21.15 3.34
N THR A 711 -3.99 -22.23 4.05
CA THR A 711 -5.27 -22.41 4.77
C THR A 711 -5.57 -21.36 5.85
N GLY A 712 -4.58 -20.53 6.22
CA GLY A 712 -4.76 -19.44 7.18
C GLY A 712 -5.23 -18.13 6.52
N ASP A 713 -5.23 -18.08 5.19
CA ASP A 713 -5.84 -17.01 4.41
C ASP A 713 -7.33 -17.28 4.13
N LEU A 714 -7.92 -18.31 4.75
CA LEU A 714 -9.36 -18.59 4.72
C LEU A 714 -9.99 -18.23 6.09
N PRO A 715 -11.04 -17.40 6.12
CA PRO A 715 -11.71 -16.78 4.97
C PRO A 715 -10.88 -15.66 4.31
N ASN A 716 -10.11 -14.90 5.10
CA ASN A 716 -9.34 -13.75 4.63
C ASN A 716 -7.85 -13.85 4.98
N THR A 717 -7.05 -13.20 4.14
CA THR A 717 -5.65 -12.87 4.44
C THR A 717 -5.58 -12.00 5.70
N VAL A 718 -4.52 -12.14 6.51
CA VAL A 718 -4.37 -11.37 7.75
C VAL A 718 -3.27 -10.30 7.67
N PHE A 719 -3.62 -9.07 8.05
CA PHE A 719 -2.71 -7.92 8.13
C PHE A 719 -1.44 -8.15 8.98
N THR A 720 -1.42 -9.15 9.86
CA THR A 720 -0.28 -9.43 10.75
C THR A 720 0.97 -9.88 9.99
N THR A 721 0.79 -10.67 8.94
CA THR A 721 1.88 -11.29 8.14
C THR A 721 1.99 -10.69 6.75
N ALA A 722 0.87 -10.32 6.12
CA ALA A 722 0.86 -9.59 4.85
C ALA A 722 1.15 -8.10 5.10
N ARG A 723 2.43 -7.78 5.27
CA ARG A 723 2.92 -6.43 5.56
C ARG A 723 4.22 -6.15 4.81
N SER A 724 4.40 -4.92 4.35
CA SER A 724 5.63 -4.42 3.75
C SER A 724 5.82 -2.94 4.11
N GLY A 725 7.06 -2.49 4.28
CA GLY A 725 7.29 -1.10 4.69
C GLY A 725 8.73 -0.63 4.72
N VAL A 726 8.91 0.67 4.53
CA VAL A 726 10.18 1.39 4.53
C VAL A 726 10.19 2.50 5.57
N GLN A 727 11.39 2.91 5.99
CA GLN A 727 11.60 4.06 6.86
C GLN A 727 12.65 5.01 6.28
N PHE A 728 12.43 6.30 6.52
CA PHE A 728 13.33 7.40 6.22
C PHE A 728 13.81 7.98 7.54
N THR A 729 15.06 7.75 7.90
CA THR A 729 15.60 8.15 9.21
C THR A 729 16.72 9.18 9.06
N PRO A 730 16.79 10.22 9.90
CA PRO A 730 17.88 11.19 9.84
C PRO A 730 19.26 10.53 9.96
N LEU A 731 20.14 10.74 8.98
CA LEU A 731 21.51 10.22 8.96
C LEU A 731 22.48 11.39 8.92
N ASN A 732 23.25 11.56 10.01
CA ASN A 732 24.15 12.71 10.19
C ASN A 732 23.48 14.08 10.00
N TYR A 733 22.14 14.14 9.96
CA TYR A 733 21.35 15.32 9.66
C TYR A 733 21.33 16.34 10.79
N LEU A 734 21.32 15.86 12.04
CA LEU A 734 21.35 16.65 13.26
C LEU A 734 22.61 16.33 14.08
N ALA A 735 22.92 17.17 15.07
CA ALA A 735 24.06 16.98 15.95
C ALA A 735 23.94 15.78 16.91
N GLY A 736 22.72 15.28 17.13
CA GLY A 736 22.42 14.14 17.98
C GLY A 736 20.96 13.73 17.86
N ASP A 737 20.56 12.73 18.65
CA ASP A 737 19.19 12.22 18.70
C ASP A 737 18.19 13.31 19.14
N PRO A 738 17.26 13.74 18.27
CA PRO A 738 16.30 14.79 18.60
C PRO A 738 15.21 14.32 19.56
N SER A 739 14.98 13.01 19.73
CA SER A 739 13.99 12.49 20.68
C SER A 739 14.33 12.88 22.12
N ARG A 740 15.60 13.19 22.41
CA ARG A 740 16.09 13.62 23.73
C ARG A 740 15.45 14.91 24.25
N GLN A 741 14.80 15.70 23.39
CA GLN A 741 14.08 16.91 23.79
C GLN A 741 12.73 16.64 24.44
N THR A 742 12.17 15.43 24.28
CA THR A 742 10.85 15.10 24.83
C THR A 742 10.85 15.09 26.35
N VAL A 743 9.76 15.59 26.94
CA VAL A 743 9.51 15.47 28.39
C VAL A 743 9.01 14.08 28.78
N ASN A 744 8.51 13.28 27.82
CA ASN A 744 7.94 11.94 28.05
C ASN A 744 9.02 10.88 28.26
N MET A 745 9.87 11.10 29.27
CA MET A 745 10.97 10.24 29.65
C MET A 745 11.16 10.21 31.16
N VAL A 746 11.84 9.19 31.67
CA VAL A 746 12.11 9.02 33.10
C VAL A 746 13.56 8.67 33.36
N ARG A 747 14.10 9.12 34.49
CA ARG A 747 15.36 8.63 35.07
C ARG A 747 15.15 8.28 36.55
N VAL A 748 15.40 7.02 36.89
CA VAL A 748 15.37 6.52 38.27
C VAL A 748 16.79 6.24 38.72
N ASN A 749 17.29 7.04 39.67
CA ASN A 749 18.51 6.73 40.40
C ASN A 749 18.16 5.84 41.59
N TYR A 750 19.00 4.86 41.90
CA TYR A 750 18.74 3.92 42.98
C TYR A 750 20.02 3.48 43.69
N ALA A 751 19.89 3.22 44.99
CA ALA A 751 20.94 2.66 45.82
C ALA A 751 20.32 1.91 47.00
N ASN A 752 21.03 0.91 47.53
CA ASN A 752 20.62 0.17 48.74
C ASN A 752 19.17 -0.41 48.72
N GLY A 753 18.66 -0.75 47.53
CA GLY A 753 17.33 -1.37 47.35
C GLY A 753 16.17 -0.38 47.24
N SER A 754 16.42 0.92 47.08
CA SER A 754 15.40 1.95 46.89
C SER A 754 15.80 2.99 45.84
N ALA A 755 14.81 3.61 45.19
CA ALA A 755 15.03 4.80 44.38
C ALA A 755 15.50 5.96 45.28
N THR A 756 16.56 6.65 44.88
CA THR A 756 17.10 7.84 45.56
C THR A 756 16.61 9.13 44.90
N GLU A 757 16.33 9.10 43.59
CA GLU A 757 15.78 10.22 42.84
C GLU A 757 14.99 9.66 41.64
N VAL A 758 13.81 10.23 41.36
CA VAL A 758 13.06 9.99 40.12
C VAL A 758 12.88 11.32 39.41
N LYS A 759 13.44 11.46 38.21
CA LYS A 759 13.24 12.62 37.33
C LYS A 759 12.21 12.28 36.26
N THR A 760 11.11 13.02 36.24
CA THR A 760 10.01 12.92 35.27
C THR A 760 10.04 14.02 34.20
N PHE A 761 10.99 14.95 34.30
CA PHE A 761 11.28 16.00 33.31
C PHE A 761 10.09 16.90 32.95
N GLY A 762 9.14 17.07 33.88
CA GLY A 762 8.00 17.97 33.73
C GLY A 762 6.84 17.43 32.90
N GLN A 763 6.82 16.12 32.61
CA GLN A 763 5.62 15.49 32.03
C GLN A 763 4.44 15.56 33.01
N ALA A 764 3.22 15.43 32.48
CA ALA A 764 2.00 15.44 33.29
C ALA A 764 2.02 14.33 34.36
N GLU A 765 1.70 14.69 35.60
CA GLU A 765 1.58 13.77 36.75
C GLU A 765 0.12 13.69 37.27
N GLU A 766 -0.80 14.35 36.58
CA GLU A 766 -2.21 14.41 36.99
C GLU A 766 -2.88 13.05 36.86
N VAL A 767 -3.59 12.65 37.92
CA VAL A 767 -4.43 11.47 37.91
C VAL A 767 -5.84 11.93 37.54
N CYS A 768 -6.34 11.43 36.43
CA CYS A 768 -7.69 11.73 35.95
C CYS A 768 -8.41 10.45 35.51
N THR A 769 -9.73 10.50 35.41
CA THR A 769 -10.55 9.37 34.94
C THR A 769 -10.93 9.56 33.47
N VAL A 770 -10.69 8.55 32.63
CA VAL A 770 -11.20 8.49 31.25
C VAL A 770 -12.45 7.60 31.24
N PRO A 771 -13.65 8.14 30.92
CA PRO A 771 -14.84 7.32 30.73
C PRO A 771 -14.73 6.58 29.39
N ILE A 772 -14.80 5.25 29.41
CA ILE A 772 -14.85 4.43 28.20
C ILE A 772 -16.32 4.10 27.92
N THR A 773 -16.95 4.86 27.03
CA THR A 773 -18.38 4.71 26.68
C THR A 773 -18.59 4.95 25.19
N GLY A 774 -19.66 4.41 24.61
CA GLY A 774 -20.14 4.80 23.27
C GLY A 774 -19.45 4.16 22.06
N ILE A 775 -18.41 3.32 22.23
CA ILE A 775 -17.71 2.69 21.09
C ILE A 775 -18.68 1.90 20.19
N GLY A 776 -19.55 1.09 20.79
CA GLY A 776 -20.56 0.34 20.05
C GLY A 776 -21.67 1.22 19.46
N GLU A 777 -21.92 2.41 20.01
CA GLU A 777 -22.90 3.38 19.48
C GLU A 777 -22.37 4.10 18.24
N GLU A 778 -21.06 4.38 18.17
CA GLU A 778 -20.43 4.99 16.99
C GLU A 778 -20.55 4.10 15.75
N LEU A 779 -20.55 2.76 15.91
CA LEU A 779 -20.75 1.83 14.79
C LEU A 779 -22.11 1.99 14.11
N TRP A 780 -23.17 2.36 14.86
CA TRP A 780 -24.50 2.60 14.30
C TRP A 780 -24.61 3.93 13.53
N ARG A 781 -23.55 4.74 13.51
CA ARG A 781 -23.48 6.00 12.76
C ARG A 781 -22.77 5.89 11.42
N TYR A 782 -22.27 4.70 11.08
CA TYR A 782 -21.70 4.41 9.77
C TYR A 782 -22.74 4.75 8.70
N GLN A 783 -22.34 5.57 7.73
CA GLN A 783 -23.21 6.08 6.66
C GLN A 783 -22.72 5.64 5.29
N GLY A 784 -21.42 5.32 5.15
CA GLY A 784 -20.83 5.00 3.87
C GLY A 784 -20.63 6.26 3.02
N ASP A 785 -20.98 6.16 1.75
CA ASP A 785 -20.70 7.18 0.74
C ASP A 785 -21.86 8.17 0.57
N VAL A 786 -21.54 9.47 0.63
CA VAL A 786 -22.49 10.55 0.42
C VAL A 786 -22.32 11.12 -0.98
N VAL A 787 -23.35 10.98 -1.81
CA VAL A 787 -23.34 11.35 -3.22
C VAL A 787 -24.00 12.72 -3.43
N VAL A 788 -23.33 13.59 -4.19
CA VAL A 788 -23.84 14.90 -4.59
C VAL A 788 -23.72 15.09 -6.10
N ARG A 789 -24.85 15.27 -6.77
CA ARG A 789 -24.89 15.53 -8.23
C ARG A 789 -24.23 16.86 -8.59
N LYS A 790 -23.30 16.83 -9.55
CA LYS A 790 -22.58 17.99 -10.11
C LYS A 790 -23.11 18.45 -11.45
N PHE A 791 -23.90 17.64 -12.16
CA PHE A 791 -24.63 18.08 -13.35
C PHE A 791 -26.00 17.41 -13.52
N PRO A 792 -27.13 18.17 -13.49
CA PRO A 792 -27.21 19.55 -13.00
C PRO A 792 -26.77 19.63 -11.52
N TYR A 793 -26.00 20.66 -11.16
CA TYR A 793 -25.45 20.81 -9.81
C TYR A 793 -26.56 20.99 -8.76
N ASN A 794 -26.64 20.08 -7.80
CA ASN A 794 -27.63 20.10 -6.73
C ASN A 794 -27.01 19.75 -5.36
N PRO A 795 -26.29 20.68 -4.71
CA PRO A 795 -25.59 20.41 -3.44
C PRO A 795 -26.52 20.30 -2.22
N ASN A 796 -27.80 20.65 -2.36
CA ASN A 796 -28.76 20.65 -1.25
C ASN A 796 -29.58 19.36 -1.16
N ASP A 797 -29.31 18.38 -2.02
CA ASP A 797 -30.03 17.10 -2.12
C ASP A 797 -29.04 15.93 -2.19
N PRO A 798 -28.22 15.73 -1.13
CA PRO A 798 -27.33 14.58 -1.07
C PRO A 798 -28.15 13.30 -0.92
N TYR A 799 -27.65 12.22 -1.50
CA TYR A 799 -28.26 10.89 -1.44
C TYR A 799 -27.18 9.81 -1.26
N TYR A 800 -27.59 8.55 -1.19
CA TYR A 800 -26.71 7.40 -1.06
C TYR A 800 -26.94 6.50 -2.27
N GLU A 801 -25.88 5.97 -2.85
CA GLU A 801 -25.93 4.91 -3.86
C GLU A 801 -25.47 3.62 -3.20
N MET A 802 -26.33 2.60 -3.17
CA MET A 802 -25.96 1.24 -2.78
C MET A 802 -25.82 0.43 -4.07
N GLU A 803 -24.90 -0.55 -4.11
CA GLU A 803 -24.86 -1.52 -5.22
C GLU A 803 -26.25 -2.16 -5.38
N GLY A 804 -26.90 -1.88 -6.52
CA GLY A 804 -28.28 -2.27 -6.82
C GLY A 804 -29.20 -1.13 -7.29
N ASP A 805 -28.80 0.14 -7.11
CA ASP A 805 -29.57 1.32 -7.54
C ASP A 805 -29.04 2.00 -8.83
N ALA A 806 -28.01 1.43 -9.49
CA ALA A 806 -27.42 1.91 -10.74
C ALA A 806 -27.84 1.09 -11.97
#